data_AF-A0A2K8SPY5-F1
#
_entry.id   AF-A0A2K8SPY5-F1
#
_cell.length_a   1.000
_cell.length_b   1.000
_cell.length_c   1.000
_cell.angle_alpha   90.00
_cell.angle_beta   90.00
_cell.angle_gamma   90.00
#
_symmetry.space_group_name_H-M   'P 1'
#
loop_
_entity.id
_entity.type
_entity.pdbx_description
1 polymer ?
#
loop_
_entity_poly.entity_id
_entity_poly.type
_entity_poly.pdbx_seq_one_letter_code
_entity_poly.pdbx_strand_id
1 'polypeptide(L)'
;MALVNASARLARILIGGKNFSSCLFSFQGSDSHLDQSGLITFTGSIVLGRSFGFDESLDDRKNSRFFRGQSIIIDIKDDQGNFRRHPRGALRIISPKYDDDSQRLTIDVGDLTALLNFREPTDVSVTEIKLGQNSSSGQIIQRLLIAAGIAAISGELPNTLINYPINLTGSYLANVGKLLYANNSFGWIDKDEVFQVRTANISATTPTITVNIGRDEIWYKRLDSAESPCEIIKAVGRCVIVRSVVFRNDTSEQYGSAALVDKNAGYSAITVKKTTILETWLPGQKLLKTVTTTKQPIGLVLPKELLKGKSISKLSLITSEYCVDETYYEQGEEGKLKKKTSRINRLLAPSILEFAQAKKLFTFDIFSLVESFNGFYSYDYDTKDRLSTITTKTFEIAGNLLSGTDEDWTKWIFPPDFLTETEYKIEQWEETTKGIWDYEYSSYQPLIKVKPDLAEVKPSESGTRGPTSNKLDMLYAAGDRQTSNSGQLAPAAPERQPPEFTIEEEDLEEKITFAVPGGSSNLRPRERTFTVDFLAGRFKRGLKRGEVEVSLGGGTVANNQLKAIAQREGRLLLGRNKGQQIGVALSDAWFDYHPLFNVLAVEKDGTQQAFLVDGCSWVVGQTRVLVSFDGIWLGTRHIPPQVEGQPVAVPYVAPPYDEIQPLKAGMGMGAAFNGFAYSIATVTSTSQAGFGMGCGAWAGTMSELFGVGSIWSNLLGWETLTDWDFIYDDNYWEAHSWDAVSDSSWDNLINLSYWETANWESLDWETLV
;
A
#
# COMPACT_ATOMS: atom_id res chain seq x y z
N MET A 1 -16.88 60.52 -30.58
CA MET A 1 -16.14 59.50 -29.80
C MET A 1 -16.57 59.68 -28.34
N ALA A 2 -17.39 58.77 -27.82
CA ALA A 2 -18.13 58.99 -26.58
C ALA A 2 -17.26 58.71 -25.34
N LEU A 3 -17.28 59.65 -24.38
CA LEU A 3 -16.92 59.39 -22.99
C LEU A 3 -17.79 58.22 -22.50
N VAL A 4 -17.21 57.02 -22.45
CA VAL A 4 -17.92 55.83 -21.96
C VAL A 4 -18.25 56.04 -20.49
N ASN A 5 -19.55 56.11 -20.18
CA ASN A 5 -20.06 56.38 -18.85
C ASN A 5 -19.57 55.29 -17.87
N ALA A 6 -18.63 55.62 -16.98
CA ALA A 6 -18.05 54.68 -16.03
C ALA A 6 -19.11 54.03 -15.11
N SER A 7 -20.26 54.69 -14.88
CA SER A 7 -21.36 54.14 -14.09
C SER A 7 -22.13 53.02 -14.80
N ALA A 8 -22.03 52.90 -16.13
CA ALA A 8 -22.71 51.86 -16.91
C ALA A 8 -21.95 50.52 -16.94
N ARG A 9 -20.72 50.45 -16.42
CA ARG A 9 -19.93 49.22 -16.40
C ARG A 9 -20.45 48.25 -15.36
N LEU A 10 -20.59 47.00 -15.77
CA LEU A 10 -21.04 45.90 -14.91
C LEU A 10 -19.91 45.27 -14.09
N ALA A 11 -18.65 45.48 -14.46
CA ALA A 11 -17.52 44.90 -13.77
C ALA A 11 -16.42 45.92 -13.45
N ARG A 12 -15.74 45.66 -12.32
CA ARG A 12 -14.56 46.35 -11.85
C ARG A 12 -13.42 45.35 -11.76
N ILE A 13 -12.30 45.64 -12.41
CA ILE A 13 -11.08 44.82 -12.31
C ILE A 13 -9.96 45.61 -11.62
N LEU A 14 -9.37 45.00 -10.59
CA LEU A 14 -8.23 45.54 -9.86
C LEU A 14 -7.03 44.61 -10.05
N ILE A 15 -5.88 45.15 -10.45
CA ILE A 15 -4.63 44.39 -10.65
C ILE A 15 -3.57 45.00 -9.74
N GLY A 16 -3.08 44.22 -8.77
CA GLY A 16 -2.18 44.74 -7.72
C GLY A 16 -2.77 45.95 -6.99
N GLY A 17 -4.09 45.98 -6.79
CA GLY A 17 -4.82 47.06 -6.12
C GLY A 17 -5.17 48.28 -6.99
N LYS A 18 -4.63 48.42 -8.21
CA LYS A 18 -4.98 49.52 -9.11
C LYS A 18 -6.17 49.15 -9.99
N ASN A 19 -7.04 50.13 -10.28
CA ASN A 19 -8.23 49.93 -11.08
C ASN A 19 -7.94 49.97 -12.61
N PHE A 20 -8.15 48.84 -13.29
CA PHE A 20 -7.99 48.67 -14.75
C PHE A 20 -9.33 48.56 -15.49
N SER A 21 -10.45 48.90 -14.85
CA SER A 21 -11.80 48.75 -15.43
C SER A 21 -12.01 49.56 -16.70
N SER A 22 -11.22 50.64 -16.89
CA SER A 22 -11.19 51.42 -18.14
C SER A 22 -10.59 50.69 -19.33
N CYS A 23 -9.72 49.73 -19.06
CA CYS A 23 -8.98 48.97 -20.04
C CYS A 23 -9.64 47.60 -20.31
N LEU A 24 -10.58 47.15 -19.47
CA LEU A 24 -11.19 45.83 -19.62
C LEU A 24 -11.97 45.70 -20.93
N PHE A 25 -11.53 44.77 -21.78
CA PHE A 25 -12.23 44.38 -22.99
C PHE A 25 -13.13 43.18 -22.72
N SER A 26 -12.56 42.12 -22.16
CA SER A 26 -13.27 40.90 -21.79
C SER A 26 -12.52 40.11 -20.72
N PHE A 27 -13.27 39.38 -19.91
CA PHE A 27 -12.77 38.27 -19.10
C PHE A 27 -13.58 37.03 -19.42
N GLN A 28 -12.89 35.91 -19.61
CA GLN A 28 -13.49 34.60 -19.73
C GLN A 28 -12.72 33.63 -18.83
N GLY A 29 -13.40 32.90 -17.96
CA GLY A 29 -12.77 31.87 -17.15
C GLY A 29 -13.72 30.71 -16.89
N SER A 30 -13.17 29.53 -16.63
CA SER A 30 -13.92 28.32 -16.36
C SER A 30 -13.25 27.48 -15.28
N ASP A 31 -14.07 26.81 -14.47
CA ASP A 31 -13.65 25.63 -13.73
C ASP A 31 -13.34 24.48 -14.70
N SER A 32 -12.38 23.62 -14.34
CA SER A 32 -12.16 22.35 -15.01
C SER A 32 -13.32 21.38 -14.76
N HIS A 33 -13.52 20.46 -15.71
CA HIS A 33 -14.50 19.39 -15.53
C HIS A 33 -14.03 18.37 -14.50
N LEU A 34 -15.00 17.64 -13.91
CA LEU A 34 -14.73 16.51 -13.03
C LEU A 34 -14.02 15.40 -13.80
N ASP A 35 -12.78 15.15 -13.44
CA ASP A 35 -11.94 14.13 -14.07
C ASP A 35 -11.16 13.33 -13.03
N GLN A 36 -10.22 12.52 -13.51
CA GLN A 36 -9.37 11.67 -12.67
C GLN A 36 -8.30 12.44 -11.90
N SER A 37 -8.19 13.77 -12.09
CA SER A 37 -7.23 14.58 -11.36
C SER A 37 -7.63 14.80 -9.90
N GLY A 38 -8.92 14.65 -9.55
CA GLY A 38 -9.42 14.94 -8.19
C GLY A 38 -9.32 16.41 -7.77
N LEU A 39 -8.99 17.32 -8.69
CA LEU A 39 -8.92 18.76 -8.46
C LEU A 39 -9.84 19.50 -9.42
N ILE A 40 -10.48 20.55 -8.92
CA ILE A 40 -11.26 21.49 -9.73
C ILE A 40 -10.55 22.83 -9.69
N THR A 41 -9.88 23.16 -10.79
CA THR A 41 -9.11 24.39 -10.94
C THR A 41 -9.85 25.39 -11.80
N PHE A 42 -9.87 26.65 -11.38
CA PHE A 42 -10.38 27.75 -12.19
C PHE A 42 -9.25 28.39 -13.00
N THR A 43 -9.44 28.50 -14.31
CA THR A 43 -8.50 29.16 -15.22
C THR A 43 -9.23 30.06 -16.20
N GLY A 44 -8.56 31.05 -16.77
CA GLY A 44 -9.19 31.98 -17.71
C GLY A 44 -8.22 32.92 -18.39
N SER A 45 -8.78 33.86 -19.14
CA SER A 45 -8.06 34.90 -19.87
C SER A 45 -8.74 36.24 -19.71
N ILE A 46 -7.94 37.27 -19.43
CA ILE A 46 -8.36 38.67 -19.34
C ILE A 46 -7.69 39.44 -20.48
N VAL A 47 -8.49 40.16 -21.26
CA VAL A 47 -7.99 41.01 -22.34
C VAL A 47 -8.17 42.47 -21.93
N LEU A 48 -7.06 43.20 -21.86
CA LEU A 48 -7.04 44.63 -21.62
C LEU A 48 -6.62 45.37 -22.90
N GLY A 49 -7.33 46.45 -23.22
CA GLY A 49 -7.00 47.36 -24.30
C GLY A 49 -6.66 48.75 -23.79
N ARG A 50 -5.95 49.54 -24.60
CA ARG A 50 -5.60 50.91 -24.27
C ARG A 50 -6.86 51.77 -24.06
N SER A 51 -6.90 52.51 -22.97
CA SER A 51 -7.99 53.43 -22.63
C SER A 51 -7.50 54.88 -22.57
N PHE A 52 -8.31 55.82 -23.03
CA PHE A 52 -7.97 57.24 -22.97
C PHE A 52 -7.96 57.73 -21.51
N GLY A 53 -6.88 58.38 -21.10
CA GLY A 53 -6.70 58.86 -19.72
C GLY A 53 -6.21 57.82 -18.71
N PHE A 54 -5.88 56.59 -19.16
CA PHE A 54 -5.16 55.62 -18.34
C PHE A 54 -3.65 55.88 -18.43
N ASP A 55 -3.00 56.03 -17.28
CA ASP A 55 -1.63 56.55 -17.13
C ASP A 55 -0.55 55.47 -17.04
N GLU A 56 -0.92 54.19 -16.93
CA GLU A 56 0.01 53.06 -16.85
C GLU A 56 0.14 52.32 -18.18
N SER A 57 1.37 51.84 -18.46
CA SER A 57 1.66 50.98 -19.60
C SER A 57 1.00 49.61 -19.44
N LEU A 58 0.39 49.10 -20.51
CA LEU A 58 -0.10 47.72 -20.61
C LEU A 58 0.97 46.73 -21.09
N ASP A 59 2.14 47.22 -21.52
CA ASP A 59 3.29 46.38 -21.87
C ASP A 59 3.84 45.69 -20.61
N ASP A 60 3.70 44.36 -20.57
CA ASP A 60 4.06 43.51 -19.44
C ASP A 60 5.57 43.52 -19.14
N ARG A 61 6.40 43.85 -20.13
CA ARG A 61 7.85 43.98 -19.96
C ARG A 61 8.25 45.24 -19.19
N LYS A 62 7.34 46.23 -19.15
CA LYS A 62 7.57 47.55 -18.51
C LYS A 62 6.82 47.73 -17.21
N ASN A 63 5.80 46.92 -16.94
CA ASN A 63 4.93 47.08 -15.77
C ASN A 63 4.93 45.82 -14.89
N SER A 64 5.56 45.91 -13.71
CA SER A 64 5.69 44.81 -12.76
C SER A 64 4.38 44.31 -12.15
N ARG A 65 3.26 45.04 -12.34
CA ARG A 65 1.93 44.59 -11.92
C ARG A 65 1.47 43.33 -12.67
N PHE A 66 2.05 43.06 -13.83
CA PHE A 66 1.72 41.90 -14.64
C PHE A 66 2.61 40.68 -14.37
N PHE A 67 3.48 40.74 -13.35
CA PHE A 67 4.29 39.58 -12.98
C PHE A 67 3.44 38.40 -12.51
N ARG A 68 3.91 37.18 -12.80
CA ARG A 68 3.27 35.94 -12.37
C ARG A 68 3.04 35.92 -10.85
N GLY A 69 1.87 35.45 -10.44
CA GLY A 69 1.45 35.39 -9.04
C GLY A 69 0.79 36.66 -8.50
N GLN A 70 0.82 37.78 -9.24
CA GLN A 70 0.10 38.98 -8.85
C GLN A 70 -1.41 38.74 -8.79
N SER A 71 -2.04 39.36 -7.79
CA SER A 71 -3.48 39.20 -7.55
C SER A 71 -4.31 40.09 -8.47
N ILE A 72 -5.35 39.50 -9.04
CA ILE A 72 -6.40 40.15 -9.81
C ILE A 72 -7.73 39.93 -9.09
N ILE A 73 -8.42 41.03 -8.82
CA ILE A 73 -9.74 41.03 -8.22
C ILE A 73 -10.74 41.48 -9.27
N ILE A 74 -11.80 40.70 -9.44
CA ILE A 74 -12.93 41.02 -10.30
C ILE A 74 -14.15 41.19 -9.39
N ASP A 75 -14.72 42.39 -9.38
CA ASP A 75 -16.00 42.66 -8.75
C ASP A 75 -17.05 42.93 -9.83
N ILE A 76 -18.25 42.39 -9.67
CA ILE A 76 -19.36 42.47 -10.62
C ILE A 76 -20.55 43.13 -9.91
N LYS A 77 -21.31 43.95 -10.63
CA LYS A 77 -22.53 44.56 -10.09
C LYS A 77 -23.60 43.51 -9.87
N ASP A 78 -24.20 43.54 -8.68
CA ASP A 78 -25.40 42.81 -8.34
C ASP A 78 -26.66 43.48 -8.91
N ASP A 79 -27.83 42.87 -8.68
CA ASP A 79 -29.12 43.38 -9.16
C ASP A 79 -29.47 44.77 -8.56
N GLN A 80 -28.82 45.15 -7.46
CA GLN A 80 -28.95 46.46 -6.80
C GLN A 80 -27.93 47.49 -7.31
N GLY A 81 -27.00 47.09 -8.18
CA GLY A 81 -25.93 47.92 -8.74
C GLY A 81 -24.68 48.04 -7.86
N ASN A 82 -24.59 47.30 -6.76
CA ASN A 82 -23.43 47.27 -5.87
C ASN A 82 -22.39 46.28 -6.40
N PHE A 83 -21.10 46.61 -6.27
CA PHE A 83 -20.02 45.71 -6.65
C PHE A 83 -19.83 44.60 -5.61
N ARG A 84 -20.10 43.36 -6.00
CA ARG A 84 -19.80 42.14 -5.24
C ARG A 84 -18.63 41.40 -5.88
N ARG A 85 -17.80 40.75 -5.07
CA ARG A 85 -16.65 39.99 -5.57
C ARG A 85 -17.11 38.76 -6.36
N HIS A 86 -16.41 38.44 -7.43
CA HIS A 86 -16.58 37.17 -8.15
C HIS A 86 -16.46 35.97 -7.19
N PRO A 87 -17.25 34.89 -7.36
CA PRO A 87 -17.27 33.75 -6.42
C PRO A 87 -15.96 32.99 -6.26
N ARG A 88 -15.06 33.11 -7.24
CA ARG A 88 -13.68 32.57 -7.15
C ARG A 88 -12.70 33.48 -6.42
N GLY A 89 -13.16 34.62 -5.91
CA GLY A 89 -12.33 35.55 -5.14
C GLY A 89 -11.21 36.18 -5.94
N ALA A 90 -9.98 36.05 -5.43
CA ALA A 90 -8.78 36.56 -6.07
C ALA A 90 -8.24 35.54 -7.10
N LEU A 91 -7.99 36.02 -8.32
CA LEU A 91 -7.27 35.27 -9.34
C LEU A 91 -5.79 35.67 -9.34
N ARG A 92 -4.95 34.81 -9.90
CA ARG A 92 -3.50 34.97 -9.98
C ARG A 92 -3.06 35.01 -11.43
N ILE A 93 -2.16 35.92 -11.76
CA ILE A 93 -1.55 35.96 -13.10
C ILE A 93 -0.68 34.72 -13.30
N ILE A 94 -0.95 33.96 -14.36
CA ILE A 94 -0.13 32.82 -14.79
C ILE A 94 0.87 33.29 -15.84
N SER A 95 0.39 33.94 -16.90
CA SER A 95 1.20 34.50 -17.98
C SER A 95 0.56 35.75 -18.58
N PRO A 96 1.28 36.88 -18.66
CA PRO A 96 0.90 38.01 -19.48
C PRO A 96 1.49 37.90 -20.90
N LYS A 97 0.82 38.48 -21.89
CA LYS A 97 1.32 38.65 -23.26
C LYS A 97 0.78 39.91 -23.88
N TYR A 98 1.63 40.93 -24.02
CA TYR A 98 1.29 42.14 -24.77
C TYR A 98 1.52 41.96 -26.27
N ASP A 99 0.55 42.41 -27.08
CA ASP A 99 0.63 42.48 -28.53
C ASP A 99 0.70 43.94 -28.97
N ASP A 100 1.85 44.32 -29.54
CA ASP A 100 2.12 45.69 -30.00
C ASP A 100 1.20 46.12 -31.15
N ASP A 101 0.83 45.18 -32.04
CA ASP A 101 0.03 45.47 -33.24
C ASP A 101 -1.42 45.76 -32.87
N SER A 102 -2.02 44.91 -32.03
CA SER A 102 -3.40 45.10 -31.56
C SER A 102 -3.51 46.05 -30.36
N GLN A 103 -2.37 46.44 -29.76
CA GLN A 103 -2.29 47.21 -28.51
C GLN A 103 -3.13 46.61 -27.38
N ARG A 104 -3.07 45.27 -27.25
CA ARG A 104 -3.83 44.50 -26.25
C ARG A 104 -2.89 43.68 -25.40
N LEU A 105 -3.19 43.65 -24.10
CA LEU A 105 -2.58 42.73 -23.15
C LEU A 105 -3.55 41.58 -22.91
N THR A 106 -3.12 40.36 -23.21
CA THR A 106 -3.82 39.13 -22.81
C THR A 106 -3.13 38.58 -21.56
N ILE A 107 -3.91 38.32 -20.51
CA ILE A 107 -3.43 37.81 -19.24
C ILE A 107 -4.13 36.48 -18.97
N ASP A 108 -3.37 35.40 -18.98
CA ASP A 108 -3.85 34.12 -18.49
C ASP A 108 -3.87 34.15 -16.97
N VAL A 109 -5.01 33.77 -16.41
CA VAL A 109 -5.28 33.81 -14.98
C VAL A 109 -5.72 32.45 -14.48
N GLY A 110 -5.47 32.19 -13.21
CA GLY A 110 -5.99 31.00 -12.54
C GLY A 110 -6.16 31.24 -11.05
N ASP A 111 -6.80 30.29 -10.37
CA ASP A 111 -6.82 30.30 -8.91
C ASP A 111 -5.46 29.92 -8.31
N LEU A 112 -5.39 29.88 -6.97
CA LEU A 112 -4.16 29.54 -6.26
C LEU A 112 -3.66 28.13 -6.60
N THR A 113 -4.56 27.16 -6.83
CA THR A 113 -4.20 25.80 -7.26
C THR A 113 -3.56 25.79 -8.64
N ALA A 114 -4.14 26.48 -9.62
CA ALA A 114 -3.56 26.61 -10.95
C ALA A 114 -2.19 27.30 -10.91
N LEU A 115 -2.03 28.31 -10.05
CA LEU A 115 -0.74 28.95 -9.84
C LEU A 115 0.28 27.98 -9.26
N LEU A 116 -0.04 27.21 -8.22
CA LEU A 116 0.93 26.38 -7.49
C LEU A 116 1.18 25.00 -8.11
N ASN A 117 0.41 24.61 -9.14
CA ASN A 117 0.50 23.28 -9.75
C ASN A 117 1.83 22.98 -10.46
N PHE A 118 2.75 23.96 -10.60
CA PHE A 118 4.10 23.72 -11.14
C PHE A 118 5.12 23.28 -10.08
N ARG A 119 4.77 23.30 -8.78
CA ARG A 119 5.71 22.95 -7.71
C ARG A 119 5.87 21.44 -7.62
N GLU A 120 6.98 20.96 -8.13
CA GLU A 120 7.35 19.55 -8.11
C GLU A 120 7.99 19.13 -6.77
N PRO A 121 7.73 17.89 -6.32
CA PRO A 121 8.37 17.32 -5.16
C PRO A 121 9.85 17.14 -5.40
N THR A 122 10.66 17.85 -4.62
CA THR A 122 12.12 17.67 -4.59
C THR A 122 12.54 16.60 -3.58
N ASP A 123 11.65 16.25 -2.66
CA ASP A 123 11.87 15.28 -1.60
C ASP A 123 10.58 14.48 -1.34
N VAL A 124 10.68 13.15 -1.44
CA VAL A 124 9.59 12.19 -1.16
C VAL A 124 9.31 12.10 0.35
N SER A 125 10.29 12.49 1.18
CA SER A 125 10.20 12.51 2.65
C SER A 125 9.10 13.43 3.18
N VAL A 126 8.62 14.39 2.38
CA VAL A 126 7.51 15.30 2.71
C VAL A 126 6.23 14.54 3.10
N THR A 127 6.03 13.34 2.57
CA THR A 127 4.88 12.50 2.96
C THR A 127 4.98 11.98 4.40
N GLU A 128 6.20 11.90 4.94
CA GLU A 128 6.61 11.31 6.24
C GLU A 128 6.08 9.88 6.48
N ILE A 129 5.58 9.21 5.44
CA ILE A 129 5.08 7.84 5.55
C ILE A 129 6.23 6.87 5.33
N LYS A 130 6.39 5.97 6.31
CA LYS A 130 7.40 4.91 6.28
C LYS A 130 6.73 3.57 6.03
N LEU A 131 7.51 2.62 5.50
CA LEU A 131 7.02 1.28 5.27
C LEU A 131 6.60 0.61 6.59
N GLY A 132 5.36 0.12 6.64
CA GLY A 132 4.76 -0.49 7.83
C GLY A 132 4.16 0.52 8.82
N GLN A 133 4.38 1.83 8.65
CA GLN A 133 3.78 2.87 9.48
C GLN A 133 2.47 3.35 8.86
N ASN A 134 1.37 3.21 9.60
CA ASN A 134 0.08 3.73 9.18
C ASN A 134 0.06 5.27 9.26
N SER A 135 -0.24 5.93 8.15
CA SER A 135 -0.64 7.34 8.09
C SER A 135 -1.96 7.45 7.35
N SER A 136 -2.81 8.41 7.72
CA SER A 136 -4.05 8.63 6.97
C SER A 136 -3.79 9.41 5.70
N SER A 137 -4.57 9.15 4.65
CA SER A 137 -4.48 9.89 3.38
C SER A 137 -4.69 11.40 3.61
N GLY A 138 -5.54 11.78 4.56
CA GLY A 138 -5.75 13.18 4.97
C GLY A 138 -4.50 13.84 5.55
N GLN A 139 -3.74 13.14 6.41
CA GLN A 139 -2.46 13.66 6.92
C GLN A 139 -1.46 13.88 5.79
N ILE A 140 -1.38 12.94 4.84
CA ILE A 140 -0.50 13.04 3.69
C ILE A 140 -0.93 14.21 2.79
N ILE A 141 -2.22 14.35 2.50
CA ILE A 141 -2.77 15.48 1.73
C ILE A 141 -2.42 16.82 2.41
N GLN A 142 -2.60 16.93 3.73
CA GLN A 142 -2.27 18.14 4.47
C GLN A 142 -0.79 18.51 4.34
N ARG A 143 0.13 17.54 4.49
CA ARG A 143 1.57 17.76 4.33
C ARG A 143 1.92 18.22 2.91
N LEU A 144 1.34 17.58 1.90
CA LEU A 144 1.56 17.95 0.49
C LEU A 144 1.01 19.35 0.16
N LEU A 145 -0.14 19.73 0.72
CA LEU A 145 -0.71 21.07 0.57
C LEU A 145 0.18 22.14 1.21
N ILE A 146 0.68 21.89 2.42
CA ILE A 146 1.62 22.80 3.10
C ILE A 146 2.90 22.96 2.28
N ALA A 147 3.47 21.86 1.76
CA ALA A 147 4.64 21.89 0.88
C ALA A 147 4.37 22.63 -0.44
N ALA A 148 3.15 22.52 -0.98
CA ALA A 148 2.73 23.30 -2.14
C ALA A 148 2.59 24.80 -1.81
N GLY A 149 2.40 25.18 -0.55
CA GLY A 149 2.24 26.57 -0.09
C GLY A 149 0.80 26.93 0.30
N ILE A 150 -0.07 25.95 0.55
CA ILE A 150 -1.46 26.13 0.96
C ILE A 150 -1.60 25.65 2.41
N ALA A 151 -1.85 26.59 3.33
CA ALA A 151 -1.94 26.29 4.76
C ALA A 151 -3.37 26.11 5.27
N ALA A 152 -4.35 26.78 4.63
CA ALA A 152 -5.74 26.75 5.05
C ALA A 152 -6.52 25.65 4.32
N ILE A 153 -7.16 24.76 5.08
CA ILE A 153 -7.95 23.65 4.57
C ILE A 153 -9.30 23.65 5.29
N SER A 154 -10.37 23.35 4.56
CA SER A 154 -11.73 23.21 5.07
C SER A 154 -12.42 22.00 4.41
N GLY A 155 -13.37 21.41 5.12
CA GLY A 155 -14.01 20.14 4.74
C GLY A 155 -13.37 18.92 5.42
N GLU A 156 -13.94 17.75 5.15
CA GLU A 156 -13.48 16.49 5.74
C GLU A 156 -12.42 15.86 4.84
N LEU A 157 -11.20 15.73 5.36
CA LEU A 157 -10.13 15.01 4.67
C LEU A 157 -10.33 13.50 4.81
N PRO A 158 -10.02 12.70 3.78
CA PRO A 158 -10.19 11.25 3.84
C PRO A 158 -9.30 10.62 4.91
N ASN A 159 -9.80 9.58 5.59
CA ASN A 159 -9.08 8.90 6.67
C ASN A 159 -8.60 7.48 6.30
N THR A 160 -8.42 7.22 5.00
CA THR A 160 -7.96 5.91 4.52
C THR A 160 -6.51 5.70 4.93
N LEU A 161 -6.21 4.56 5.55
CA LEU A 161 -4.86 4.24 6.02
C LEU A 161 -3.98 3.80 4.86
N ILE A 162 -2.82 4.44 4.76
CA ILE A 162 -1.72 4.08 3.86
C ILE A 162 -0.55 3.69 4.76
N ASN A 163 0.12 2.58 4.42
CA ASN A 163 1.21 2.01 5.22
C ASN A 163 2.49 1.77 4.43
N TYR A 164 2.61 2.41 3.27
CA TYR A 164 3.72 2.26 2.36
C TYR A 164 4.18 3.63 1.82
N PRO A 165 5.48 3.80 1.50
CA PRO A 165 5.99 5.01 0.87
C PRO A 165 5.30 5.29 -0.47
N ILE A 166 4.77 6.51 -0.63
CA ILE A 166 4.09 6.91 -1.86
C ILE A 166 5.13 7.44 -2.85
N ASN A 167 5.16 6.89 -4.05
CA ASN A 167 5.95 7.45 -5.14
C ASN A 167 5.25 8.68 -5.72
N LEU A 168 5.74 9.87 -5.39
CA LEU A 168 5.16 11.13 -5.86
C LEU A 168 5.52 11.33 -7.33
N THR A 169 4.50 11.52 -8.19
CA THR A 169 4.67 11.79 -9.62
C THR A 169 3.98 13.09 -10.00
N GLY A 170 4.65 13.97 -10.76
CA GLY A 170 4.14 15.31 -11.05
C GLY A 170 4.22 16.24 -9.84
N SER A 171 3.37 17.26 -9.76
CA SER A 171 3.41 18.28 -8.70
C SER A 171 2.84 17.80 -7.35
N TYR A 172 3.13 18.52 -6.26
CA TYR A 172 2.50 18.25 -4.96
C TYR A 172 0.96 18.25 -5.06
N LEU A 173 0.39 19.20 -5.81
CA LEU A 173 -1.05 19.30 -6.01
C LEU A 173 -1.60 18.15 -6.86
N ALA A 174 -0.90 17.72 -7.91
CA ALA A 174 -1.31 16.56 -8.70
C ALA A 174 -1.41 15.30 -7.82
N ASN A 175 -0.47 15.10 -6.89
CA ASN A 175 -0.51 13.98 -5.96
C ASN A 175 -1.65 14.11 -4.92
N VAL A 176 -1.93 15.33 -4.42
CA VAL A 176 -3.12 15.59 -3.59
C VAL A 176 -4.39 15.20 -4.34
N GLY A 177 -4.50 15.64 -5.59
CA GLY A 177 -5.61 15.31 -6.46
C GLY A 177 -5.83 13.81 -6.64
N LYS A 178 -4.77 13.07 -6.98
CA LYS A 178 -4.81 11.60 -7.09
C LYS A 178 -5.27 10.93 -5.79
N LEU A 179 -4.79 11.40 -4.64
CA LEU A 179 -5.21 10.89 -3.32
C LEU A 179 -6.68 11.19 -3.03
N LEU A 180 -7.16 12.38 -3.38
CA LEU A 180 -8.58 12.75 -3.25
C LEU A 180 -9.45 11.88 -4.15
N TYR A 181 -9.07 11.75 -5.43
CA TYR A 181 -9.78 10.93 -6.42
C TYR A 181 -9.94 9.48 -5.95
N ALA A 182 -8.84 8.89 -5.44
CA ALA A 182 -8.82 7.54 -4.89
C ALA A 182 -9.72 7.35 -3.66
N ASN A 183 -10.07 8.45 -2.98
CA ASN A 183 -10.96 8.47 -1.83
C ASN A 183 -12.33 9.08 -2.16
N ASN A 184 -12.73 9.01 -3.42
CA ASN A 184 -14.00 9.52 -3.92
C ASN A 184 -14.27 11.01 -3.62
N SER A 185 -13.22 11.80 -3.42
CA SER A 185 -13.27 13.20 -3.01
C SER A 185 -12.64 14.11 -4.07
N PHE A 186 -12.98 15.39 -4.02
CA PHE A 186 -12.45 16.42 -4.92
C PHE A 186 -12.07 17.68 -4.13
N GLY A 187 -11.03 18.37 -4.59
CA GLY A 187 -10.51 19.58 -3.97
C GLY A 187 -10.58 20.81 -4.87
N TRP A 188 -10.80 21.99 -4.31
CA TRP A 188 -10.69 23.27 -5.02
C TRP A 188 -10.30 24.41 -4.07
N ILE A 189 -9.92 25.57 -4.62
CA ILE A 189 -9.68 26.78 -3.83
C ILE A 189 -10.91 27.69 -3.86
N ASP A 190 -11.40 28.09 -2.68
CA ASP A 190 -12.51 29.04 -2.58
C ASP A 190 -12.06 30.51 -2.71
N LYS A 191 -13.03 31.43 -2.55
CA LYS A 191 -12.81 32.88 -2.68
C LYS A 191 -11.84 33.47 -1.65
N ASP A 192 -11.65 32.80 -0.52
CA ASP A 192 -10.82 33.22 0.60
C ASP A 192 -9.45 32.53 0.58
N GLU A 193 -9.11 31.88 -0.55
CA GLU A 193 -7.90 31.09 -0.77
C GLU A 193 -7.76 29.87 0.18
N VAL A 194 -8.89 29.33 0.65
CA VAL A 194 -8.94 28.11 1.46
C VAL A 194 -9.17 26.90 0.57
N PHE A 195 -8.41 25.83 0.78
CA PHE A 195 -8.59 24.57 0.07
C PHE A 195 -9.79 23.81 0.64
N GLN A 196 -10.83 23.68 -0.15
CA GLN A 196 -12.06 22.98 0.19
C GLN A 196 -12.00 21.54 -0.32
N VAL A 197 -12.44 20.60 0.50
CA VAL A 197 -12.59 19.18 0.12
C VAL A 197 -14.03 18.74 0.28
N ARG A 198 -14.60 18.13 -0.77
CA ARG A 198 -15.90 17.48 -0.71
C ARG A 198 -15.97 16.24 -1.61
N THR A 199 -16.80 15.30 -1.20
CA THR A 199 -17.30 14.22 -2.05
C THR A 199 -18.27 14.80 -3.09
N ALA A 200 -18.19 14.33 -4.34
CA ALA A 200 -19.17 14.69 -5.36
C ALA A 200 -20.57 14.21 -4.91
N ASN A 201 -21.47 15.15 -4.65
CA ASN A 201 -22.81 14.84 -4.19
C ASN A 201 -23.70 14.41 -5.35
N ILE A 202 -23.53 13.17 -5.78
CA ILE A 202 -24.33 12.53 -6.82
C ILE A 202 -25.74 12.13 -6.34
N SER A 203 -26.01 12.25 -5.03
CA SER A 203 -27.37 12.21 -4.49
C SER A 203 -27.98 13.60 -4.61
N ALA A 204 -29.07 13.73 -5.36
CA ALA A 204 -29.66 15.03 -5.62
C ALA A 204 -30.33 15.61 -4.36
N THR A 205 -29.55 16.44 -3.69
CA THR A 205 -29.93 17.24 -2.52
C THR A 205 -30.65 18.52 -2.94
N THR A 206 -31.13 19.27 -1.94
CA THR A 206 -31.80 20.56 -2.11
C THR A 206 -31.03 21.45 -3.07
N PRO A 207 -31.62 21.79 -4.24
CA PRO A 207 -30.94 22.63 -5.22
C PRO A 207 -30.77 24.02 -4.64
N THR A 208 -29.63 24.62 -4.89
CA THR A 208 -29.30 25.92 -4.31
C THR A 208 -29.54 27.07 -5.31
N ILE A 209 -29.58 26.79 -6.62
CA ILE A 209 -30.06 27.70 -7.67
C ILE A 209 -31.16 27.00 -8.47
N THR A 210 -32.19 27.77 -8.85
CA THR A 210 -33.24 27.35 -9.78
C THR A 210 -33.18 28.19 -11.05
N VAL A 211 -33.24 27.54 -12.21
CA VAL A 211 -33.27 28.17 -13.53
C VAL A 211 -34.56 27.74 -14.23
N ASN A 212 -35.39 28.69 -14.65
CA ASN A 212 -36.61 28.39 -15.41
C ASN A 212 -36.29 28.42 -16.91
N ILE A 213 -36.42 27.27 -17.57
CA ILE A 213 -36.20 27.12 -18.99
C ILE A 213 -37.39 27.71 -19.77
N GLY A 214 -37.10 28.49 -20.81
CA GLY A 214 -38.00 29.37 -21.54
C GLY A 214 -38.01 30.82 -21.06
N ARG A 215 -37.30 31.15 -19.97
CA ARG A 215 -37.39 32.47 -19.32
C ARG A 215 -36.03 33.01 -18.91
N ASP A 216 -35.27 32.23 -18.17
CA ASP A 216 -34.03 32.69 -17.52
C ASP A 216 -32.79 32.36 -18.37
N GLU A 217 -32.89 31.36 -19.25
CA GLU A 217 -31.81 30.92 -20.12
C GLU A 217 -31.60 31.86 -21.32
N ILE A 218 -30.33 32.07 -21.66
CA ILE A 218 -29.91 32.74 -22.89
C ILE A 218 -29.72 31.68 -23.98
N TRP A 219 -29.19 30.54 -23.60
CA TRP A 219 -29.10 29.36 -24.45
C TRP A 219 -29.14 28.11 -23.58
N TYR A 220 -29.68 27.06 -24.17
CA TYR A 220 -29.89 25.77 -23.55
C TYR A 220 -29.74 24.72 -24.64
N LYS A 221 -28.80 23.81 -24.46
CA LYS A 221 -28.58 22.71 -25.40
C LYS A 221 -28.24 21.45 -24.64
N ARG A 222 -28.47 20.30 -25.28
CA ARG A 222 -27.97 19.03 -24.75
C ARG A 222 -26.44 19.10 -24.70
N LEU A 223 -25.86 18.55 -23.65
CA LEU A 223 -24.41 18.44 -23.55
C LEU A 223 -23.92 17.53 -24.70
N ASP A 224 -22.97 18.03 -25.47
CA ASP A 224 -22.29 17.25 -26.49
C ASP A 224 -21.36 16.27 -25.77
N SER A 225 -21.93 15.18 -25.24
CA SER A 225 -21.14 14.16 -24.55
C SER A 225 -20.25 13.50 -25.58
N ALA A 226 -18.95 13.76 -25.49
CA ALA A 226 -17.94 13.00 -26.24
C ALA A 226 -18.01 11.49 -25.92
N GLU A 227 -18.62 11.16 -24.79
CA GLU A 227 -18.56 9.83 -24.18
C GLU A 227 -19.95 9.20 -24.13
N SER A 228 -20.09 8.02 -24.74
CA SER A 228 -21.31 7.23 -24.62
C SER A 228 -21.35 6.51 -23.27
N PRO A 229 -22.54 6.32 -22.66
CA PRO A 229 -22.65 5.48 -21.47
C PRO A 229 -22.15 4.07 -21.76
N CYS A 230 -21.64 3.39 -20.74
CA CYS A 230 -21.18 2.01 -20.81
C CYS A 230 -21.94 1.16 -19.79
N GLU A 231 -22.21 -0.08 -20.17
CA GLU A 231 -22.90 -1.05 -19.33
C GLU A 231 -21.99 -1.56 -18.22
N ILE A 232 -20.68 -1.68 -18.46
CA ILE A 232 -19.70 -2.14 -17.48
C ILE A 232 -18.68 -1.02 -17.21
N ILE A 233 -18.56 -0.64 -15.94
CA ILE A 233 -17.52 0.26 -15.46
C ILE A 233 -16.55 -0.53 -14.62
N LYS A 234 -15.29 -0.49 -15.01
CA LYS A 234 -14.18 -1.14 -14.34
C LYS A 234 -13.28 -0.07 -13.71
N ALA A 235 -12.99 -0.20 -12.42
CA ALA A 235 -11.93 0.56 -11.77
C ALA A 235 -10.77 -0.40 -11.49
N VAL A 236 -9.56 0.01 -11.88
CA VAL A 236 -8.33 -0.75 -11.68
C VAL A 236 -7.32 0.10 -10.93
N GLY A 237 -6.52 -0.54 -10.10
CA GLY A 237 -5.41 0.14 -9.43
C GLY A 237 -4.45 -0.86 -8.83
N ARG A 238 -3.28 -0.38 -8.46
CA ARG A 238 -2.25 -1.22 -7.87
C ARG A 238 -2.25 -1.05 -6.36
N CYS A 239 -2.48 -2.14 -5.65
CA CYS A 239 -2.41 -2.20 -4.21
C CYS A 239 -1.02 -2.63 -3.77
N VAL A 240 -0.48 -1.95 -2.77
CA VAL A 240 0.77 -2.35 -2.13
C VAL A 240 0.46 -3.24 -0.93
N ILE A 241 1.04 -4.43 -0.93
CA ILE A 241 0.98 -5.40 0.17
C ILE A 241 2.27 -5.27 0.97
N VAL A 242 2.14 -4.84 2.21
CA VAL A 242 3.23 -4.82 3.18
C VAL A 242 3.21 -6.14 3.94
N ARG A 243 4.29 -6.91 3.79
CA ARG A 243 4.49 -8.20 4.46
C ARG A 243 5.56 -8.08 5.53
N SER A 244 5.37 -8.73 6.67
CA SER A 244 6.49 -8.95 7.58
C SER A 244 7.50 -9.88 6.94
N VAL A 245 8.80 -9.57 7.07
CA VAL A 245 9.85 -10.46 6.59
C VAL A 245 9.75 -11.80 7.28
N VAL A 246 9.69 -12.87 6.48
CA VAL A 246 9.75 -14.25 6.97
C VAL A 246 11.22 -14.63 7.07
N PHE A 247 11.69 -14.79 8.31
CA PHE A 247 13.04 -15.27 8.58
C PHE A 247 13.14 -16.78 8.34
N ARG A 248 14.34 -17.23 7.97
CA ARG A 248 14.61 -18.61 7.55
C ARG A 248 14.18 -19.63 8.60
N ASN A 249 13.45 -20.66 8.17
CA ASN A 249 13.11 -21.82 8.99
C ASN A 249 13.23 -23.08 8.13
N ASP A 250 14.43 -23.61 8.05
CA ASP A 250 14.77 -24.72 7.18
C ASP A 250 15.07 -25.97 8.00
N THR A 251 14.66 -27.13 7.50
CA THR A 251 15.10 -28.41 8.02
C THR A 251 15.59 -29.27 6.86
N SER A 252 16.83 -29.74 6.95
CA SER A 252 17.42 -30.69 6.02
C SER A 252 17.76 -31.99 6.71
N GLU A 253 17.56 -33.11 6.01
CA GLU A 253 17.80 -34.46 6.51
C GLU A 253 18.68 -35.23 5.53
N GLN A 254 19.68 -35.93 6.04
CA GLN A 254 20.52 -36.86 5.31
C GLN A 254 20.26 -38.27 5.81
N TYR A 255 20.12 -39.22 4.88
CA TYR A 255 19.82 -40.62 5.17
C TYR A 255 21.03 -41.50 4.82
N GLY A 256 21.25 -42.58 5.58
CA GLY A 256 22.34 -43.53 5.38
C GLY A 256 22.00 -44.92 5.92
N SER A 257 22.88 -45.90 5.70
CA SER A 257 22.63 -47.29 6.11
C SER A 257 22.54 -47.43 7.63
N ALA A 258 21.55 -48.19 8.11
CA ALA A 258 21.44 -48.53 9.53
C ALA A 258 22.67 -49.29 10.06
N ALA A 259 23.39 -49.98 9.17
CA ALA A 259 24.64 -50.69 9.47
C ALA A 259 25.77 -49.79 9.97
N LEU A 260 25.68 -48.46 9.76
CA LEU A 260 26.64 -47.48 10.28
C LEU A 260 26.58 -47.37 11.81
N VAL A 261 25.45 -47.69 12.43
CA VAL A 261 25.23 -47.57 13.88
C VAL A 261 25.08 -48.94 14.53
N ASP A 262 24.41 -49.88 13.86
CA ASP A 262 24.30 -51.27 14.29
C ASP A 262 24.34 -52.20 13.07
N LYS A 263 25.40 -53.01 12.98
CA LYS A 263 25.60 -53.98 11.88
C LYS A 263 24.49 -55.02 11.76
N ASN A 264 23.70 -55.22 12.81
CA ASN A 264 22.59 -56.18 12.87
C ASN A 264 21.22 -55.50 12.79
N ALA A 265 21.15 -54.19 12.53
CA ALA A 265 19.88 -53.49 12.42
C ALA A 265 19.06 -54.01 11.24
N GLY A 266 17.82 -54.46 11.51
CA GLY A 266 16.90 -55.01 10.50
C GLY A 266 16.22 -54.00 9.58
N TYR A 267 16.69 -52.75 9.53
CA TYR A 267 16.11 -51.67 8.70
C TYR A 267 17.15 -51.17 7.68
N SER A 268 16.72 -50.71 6.50
CA SER A 268 17.61 -50.37 5.39
C SER A 268 18.25 -48.98 5.48
N ALA A 269 17.57 -47.99 6.07
CA ALA A 269 18.06 -46.62 6.19
C ALA A 269 17.67 -45.94 7.51
N ILE A 270 18.55 -45.08 8.02
CA ILE A 270 18.35 -44.20 9.18
C ILE A 270 18.71 -42.76 8.81
N THR A 271 18.16 -41.77 9.52
CA THR A 271 18.62 -40.38 9.42
C THR A 271 20.02 -40.27 10.04
N VAL A 272 21.03 -40.01 9.22
CA VAL A 272 22.44 -39.86 9.66
C VAL A 272 22.79 -38.42 10.02
N LYS A 273 22.03 -37.44 9.54
CA LYS A 273 22.17 -36.03 9.93
C LYS A 273 20.85 -35.31 9.75
N LYS A 274 20.44 -34.53 10.75
CA LYS A 274 19.34 -33.58 10.65
C LYS A 274 19.82 -32.20 11.04
N THR A 275 19.69 -31.23 10.16
CA THR A 275 20.05 -29.83 10.43
C THR A 275 18.79 -28.98 10.37
N THR A 276 18.48 -28.30 11.45
CA THR A 276 17.41 -27.30 11.53
C THR A 276 18.03 -25.92 11.72
N ILE A 277 17.67 -24.96 10.86
CA ILE A 277 18.10 -23.56 10.93
C ILE A 277 16.87 -22.72 11.23
N LEU A 278 16.88 -22.01 12.36
CA LEU A 278 15.84 -21.09 12.77
C LEU A 278 16.43 -19.69 12.92
N GLU A 279 16.00 -18.77 12.06
CA GLU A 279 16.33 -17.34 12.17
C GLU A 279 15.18 -16.59 12.83
N THR A 280 15.51 -15.67 13.73
CA THR A 280 14.54 -14.86 14.47
C THR A 280 15.05 -13.45 14.63
N TRP A 281 14.32 -12.48 14.09
CA TRP A 281 14.57 -11.06 14.33
C TRP A 281 13.80 -10.56 15.56
N LEU A 282 14.52 -9.96 16.50
CA LEU A 282 13.98 -9.36 17.71
C LEU A 282 14.14 -7.84 17.60
N PRO A 283 13.19 -7.12 16.98
CA PRO A 283 13.34 -5.70 16.62
C PRO A 283 13.55 -4.80 17.84
N GLY A 284 12.88 -5.09 18.97
CA GLY A 284 13.07 -4.34 20.22
C GLY A 284 14.46 -4.50 20.84
N GLN A 285 15.16 -5.60 20.53
CA GLN A 285 16.53 -5.86 20.98
C GLN A 285 17.58 -5.57 19.90
N LYS A 286 17.16 -5.24 18.68
CA LYS A 286 18.01 -5.08 17.49
C LYS A 286 18.95 -6.27 17.29
N LEU A 287 18.38 -7.46 17.50
CA LEU A 287 19.10 -8.73 17.51
C LEU A 287 18.51 -9.68 16.46
N LEU A 288 19.33 -10.07 15.49
CA LEU A 288 19.06 -11.21 14.62
C LEU A 288 19.71 -12.45 15.22
N LYS A 289 18.90 -13.43 15.56
CA LYS A 289 19.34 -14.68 16.16
C LYS A 289 19.15 -15.83 15.18
N THR A 290 20.23 -16.51 14.83
CA THR A 290 20.23 -17.72 14.02
C THR A 290 20.61 -18.90 14.89
N VAL A 291 19.69 -19.86 15.03
CA VAL A 291 19.90 -21.10 15.77
C VAL A 291 20.01 -22.24 14.78
N THR A 292 21.20 -22.83 14.67
CA THR A 292 21.44 -24.04 13.88
C THR A 292 21.57 -25.22 14.83
N THR A 293 20.67 -26.19 14.71
CA THR A 293 20.73 -27.45 15.46
C THR A 293 21.04 -28.58 14.50
N THR A 294 22.19 -29.22 14.68
CA THR A 294 22.58 -30.41 13.92
C THR A 294 22.55 -31.64 14.82
N LYS A 295 21.74 -32.63 14.47
CA LYS A 295 21.63 -33.91 15.18
C LYS A 295 22.23 -35.03 14.34
N GLN A 296 23.12 -35.83 14.93
CA GLN A 296 23.77 -36.98 14.30
C GLN A 296 23.81 -38.18 15.26
N PRO A 297 23.83 -39.42 14.74
CA PRO A 297 24.06 -40.60 15.56
C PRO A 297 25.55 -40.71 15.93
N ILE A 298 25.85 -40.97 17.21
CA ILE A 298 27.19 -41.27 17.69
C ILE A 298 27.48 -42.75 17.39
N GLY A 299 28.56 -43.09 16.70
CA GLY A 299 28.94 -44.48 16.36
C GLY A 299 29.38 -45.35 17.56
N LEU A 300 28.88 -45.11 18.76
CA LEU A 300 29.30 -45.78 19.99
C LEU A 300 28.23 -46.80 20.39
N VAL A 301 28.49 -48.07 20.08
CA VAL A 301 27.66 -49.20 20.55
C VAL A 301 27.99 -49.40 22.03
N LEU A 302 27.13 -48.89 22.92
CA LEU A 302 27.21 -49.24 24.34
C LEU A 302 26.69 -50.67 24.52
N PRO A 303 27.49 -51.61 25.05
CA PRO A 303 27.03 -52.94 25.40
C PRO A 303 25.78 -52.84 26.30
N LYS A 304 24.74 -53.60 25.97
CA LYS A 304 23.45 -53.61 26.71
C LYS A 304 23.67 -53.93 28.19
N GLU A 305 24.76 -54.62 28.52
CA GLU A 305 25.19 -54.96 29.86
C GLU A 305 25.54 -53.75 30.74
N LEU A 306 25.95 -52.61 30.15
CA LEU A 306 26.28 -51.36 30.86
C LEU A 306 25.06 -50.50 31.22
N LEU A 307 23.88 -50.81 30.68
CA LEU A 307 22.63 -50.04 30.86
C LEU A 307 21.54 -50.83 31.59
N LYS A 308 21.93 -51.75 32.50
CA LYS A 308 20.97 -52.53 33.31
C LYS A 308 20.08 -51.59 34.13
N GLY A 309 18.77 -51.64 33.89
CA GLY A 309 17.75 -50.95 34.69
C GLY A 309 17.06 -49.74 34.04
N LYS A 310 17.47 -49.32 32.83
CA LYS A 310 16.76 -48.25 32.08
C LYS A 310 16.09 -48.81 30.83
N SER A 311 14.77 -48.63 30.71
CA SER A 311 14.01 -48.96 29.50
C SER A 311 14.23 -47.88 28.44
N ILE A 312 15.33 -47.98 27.70
CA ILE A 312 15.58 -47.13 26.52
C ILE A 312 15.25 -48.00 25.31
N SER A 313 14.03 -47.85 24.77
CA SER A 313 13.46 -48.75 23.76
C SER A 313 13.98 -48.53 22.33
N LYS A 314 14.87 -47.57 22.11
CA LYS A 314 15.58 -47.35 20.84
C LYS A 314 17.00 -46.88 21.16
N LEU A 315 18.01 -47.34 20.41
CA LEU A 315 19.35 -46.75 20.38
C LEU A 315 19.23 -45.28 19.96
N SER A 316 18.96 -44.36 20.89
CA SER A 316 18.95 -42.92 20.61
C SER A 316 20.29 -42.34 21.05
N LEU A 317 21.25 -42.42 20.14
CA LEU A 317 22.49 -41.64 20.18
C LEU A 317 22.20 -40.31 19.48
N ILE A 318 22.32 -39.19 20.18
CA ILE A 318 22.21 -37.86 19.58
C ILE A 318 23.48 -37.08 19.98
N THR A 319 24.48 -36.99 19.12
CA THR A 319 25.32 -35.78 19.14
C THR A 319 24.44 -34.68 18.59
N SER A 320 24.09 -33.72 19.44
CA SER A 320 23.58 -32.42 19.01
C SER A 320 24.74 -31.43 19.01
N GLU A 321 25.09 -30.94 17.83
CA GLU A 321 25.77 -29.66 17.71
C GLU A 321 24.71 -28.56 17.75
N TYR A 322 24.92 -27.60 18.62
CA TYR A 322 24.05 -26.44 18.78
C TYR A 322 24.87 -25.19 18.52
N CYS A 323 24.60 -24.53 17.40
CA CYS A 323 25.20 -23.26 17.03
C CYS A 323 24.18 -22.14 17.19
N VAL A 324 24.57 -21.07 17.89
CA VAL A 324 23.79 -19.85 18.04
C VAL A 324 24.62 -18.68 17.57
N ASP A 325 24.18 -18.06 16.49
CA ASP A 325 24.69 -16.77 16.03
C ASP A 325 23.72 -15.67 16.48
N GLU A 326 24.24 -14.66 17.16
CA GLU A 326 23.52 -13.49 17.63
C GLU A 326 24.19 -12.24 17.05
N THR A 327 23.47 -11.54 16.18
CA THR A 327 23.94 -10.37 15.42
C THR A 327 23.20 -9.13 15.92
N TYR A 328 23.92 -8.16 16.45
CA TYR A 328 23.40 -6.95 17.08
C TYR A 328 23.65 -5.72 16.22
N TYR A 329 22.63 -4.88 16.06
CA TYR A 329 22.69 -3.66 15.25
C TYR A 329 22.59 -2.39 16.12
N GLU A 330 23.07 -1.26 15.59
CA GLU A 330 22.94 0.07 16.21
C GLU A 330 21.49 0.54 16.32
N GLN A 331 21.25 1.55 17.17
CA GLN A 331 19.94 2.22 17.25
C GLN A 331 19.71 3.09 16.00
N GLY A 332 18.60 2.86 15.31
CA GLY A 332 18.19 3.61 14.11
C GLY A 332 17.42 2.74 13.12
N GLU A 333 16.86 3.36 12.08
CA GLU A 333 16.13 2.65 10.99
C GLU A 333 17.04 1.99 9.96
N GLU A 334 18.32 2.36 9.95
CA GLU A 334 19.35 1.69 9.15
C GLU A 334 20.52 1.28 10.04
N GLY A 335 20.21 0.79 11.24
CA GLY A 335 21.20 0.40 12.25
C GLY A 335 22.28 -0.50 11.65
N LYS A 336 23.53 -0.07 11.76
CA LYS A 336 24.69 -0.80 11.25
C LYS A 336 25.02 -1.95 12.18
N LEU A 337 25.64 -3.01 11.65
CA LEU A 337 26.12 -4.13 12.44
C LEU A 337 27.12 -3.66 13.50
N LYS A 338 26.82 -3.83 14.77
CA LYS A 338 27.70 -3.43 15.87
C LYS A 338 28.51 -4.60 16.42
N LYS A 339 27.86 -5.76 16.54
CA LYS A 339 28.45 -6.92 17.20
C LYS A 339 27.87 -8.20 16.64
N LYS A 340 28.69 -9.23 16.48
CA LYS A 340 28.23 -10.60 16.22
C LYS A 340 28.81 -11.52 17.28
N THR A 341 28.03 -12.45 17.79
CA THR A 341 28.50 -13.51 18.68
C THR A 341 28.07 -14.85 18.15
N SER A 342 29.01 -15.76 17.98
CA SER A 342 28.77 -17.14 17.59
C SER A 342 29.09 -18.04 18.76
N ARG A 343 28.18 -18.94 19.13
CA ARG A 343 28.40 -19.94 20.17
C ARG A 343 28.12 -21.31 19.60
N ILE A 344 29.14 -22.16 19.56
CA ILE A 344 29.03 -23.53 19.07
C ILE A 344 29.25 -24.44 20.25
N ASN A 345 28.25 -25.26 20.55
CA ASN A 345 28.29 -26.27 21.59
C ASN A 345 28.22 -27.66 20.96
N ARG A 346 29.25 -28.47 21.17
CA ARG A 346 29.35 -29.86 20.70
C ARG A 346 29.40 -30.80 21.88
N LEU A 347 28.72 -31.94 21.79
CA LEU A 347 28.86 -33.00 22.79
C LEU A 347 30.14 -33.79 22.52
N LEU A 348 31.02 -33.88 23.52
CA LEU A 348 32.35 -34.55 23.56
C LEU A 348 33.57 -33.67 23.17
N ALA A 349 34.39 -33.30 24.17
CA ALA A 349 35.62 -32.54 23.99
C ALA A 349 36.88 -33.45 23.98
N PRO A 350 37.89 -33.21 23.11
CA PRO A 350 39.11 -34.05 23.02
C PRO A 350 39.88 -34.22 24.33
N SER A 351 39.98 -33.16 25.13
CA SER A 351 40.69 -33.13 26.42
C SER A 351 40.13 -34.11 27.45
N ILE A 352 38.83 -34.41 27.38
CA ILE A 352 38.18 -35.36 28.27
C ILE A 352 38.60 -36.79 27.94
N LEU A 353 38.83 -37.11 26.67
CA LEU A 353 39.29 -38.43 26.26
C LEU A 353 40.68 -38.70 26.82
N GLU A 354 41.59 -37.74 26.74
CA GLU A 354 42.94 -37.83 27.33
C GLU A 354 42.88 -37.90 28.87
N PHE A 355 42.06 -37.07 29.51
CA PHE A 355 41.88 -37.10 30.97
C PHE A 355 41.30 -38.44 31.45
N ALA A 356 40.31 -39.01 30.75
CA ALA A 356 39.74 -40.32 31.05
C ALA A 356 40.76 -41.45 30.90
N GLN A 357 41.63 -41.39 29.88
CA GLN A 357 42.73 -42.34 29.70
C GLN A 357 43.75 -42.26 30.84
N ALA A 358 44.06 -41.05 31.32
CA ALA A 358 44.95 -40.84 32.45
C ALA A 358 44.32 -41.29 33.80
N LYS A 359 43.01 -41.13 33.97
CA LYS A 359 42.25 -41.47 35.18
C LYS A 359 41.33 -42.67 34.95
N LYS A 360 41.91 -43.89 34.99
CA LYS A 360 41.26 -45.19 34.74
C LYS A 360 39.96 -45.52 35.53
N LEU A 361 39.48 -44.67 36.43
CA LEU A 361 38.33 -44.89 37.32
C LEU A 361 37.26 -43.78 37.27
N PHE A 362 37.35 -42.81 36.35
CA PHE A 362 36.42 -41.68 36.33
C PHE A 362 35.16 -42.00 35.50
N THR A 363 33.98 -41.87 36.11
CA THR A 363 32.68 -41.98 35.43
C THR A 363 32.20 -40.57 35.10
N PHE A 364 31.94 -40.29 33.82
CA PHE A 364 31.45 -38.98 33.38
C PHE A 364 29.95 -39.02 33.12
N ASP A 365 29.24 -37.95 33.48
CA ASP A 365 27.92 -37.67 32.91
C ASP A 365 28.13 -37.13 31.49
N ILE A 366 27.79 -37.94 30.47
CA ILE A 366 28.01 -37.60 29.06
C ILE A 366 27.28 -36.31 28.64
N PHE A 367 26.23 -35.91 29.37
CA PHE A 367 25.47 -34.68 29.11
C PHE A 367 26.08 -33.43 29.75
N SER A 368 27.06 -33.60 30.66
CA SER A 368 27.81 -32.51 31.29
C SER A 368 29.03 -32.03 30.49
N LEU A 369 29.30 -32.65 29.32
CA LEU A 369 30.57 -32.53 28.59
C LEU A 369 30.39 -31.87 27.22
N VAL A 370 30.29 -30.54 27.23
CA VAL A 370 30.10 -29.72 26.04
C VAL A 370 31.43 -29.06 25.67
N GLU A 371 31.94 -29.30 24.46
CA GLU A 371 32.92 -28.42 23.84
C GLU A 371 32.21 -27.12 23.45
N SER A 372 32.62 -26.01 24.04
CA SER A 372 32.08 -24.69 23.74
C SER A 372 33.13 -23.84 23.04
N PHE A 373 32.77 -23.37 21.85
CA PHE A 373 33.52 -22.39 21.08
C PHE A 373 32.72 -21.10 21.02
N ASN A 374 33.30 -19.99 21.45
CA ASN A 374 32.66 -18.68 21.39
C ASN A 374 33.48 -17.73 20.53
N GLY A 375 32.87 -17.24 19.45
CA GLY A 375 33.39 -16.13 18.64
C GLY A 375 32.68 -14.84 18.99
N PHE A 376 33.43 -13.75 19.17
CA PHE A 376 32.92 -12.39 19.36
C PHE A 376 33.54 -11.48 18.31
N TYR A 377 32.70 -10.79 17.55
CA TYR A 377 33.10 -9.84 16.53
C TYR A 377 32.52 -8.48 16.90
N SER A 378 33.35 -7.44 16.91
CA SER A 378 32.93 -6.05 17.12
C SER A 378 33.29 -5.23 15.88
N TYR A 379 32.40 -4.33 15.49
CA TYR A 379 32.52 -3.52 14.28
C TYR A 379 32.42 -2.04 14.65
N ASP A 380 33.39 -1.24 14.21
CA ASP A 380 33.43 0.20 14.43
C ASP A 380 33.40 0.95 13.08
N TYR A 381 32.79 2.13 13.08
CA TYR A 381 32.57 2.94 11.88
C TYR A 381 33.16 4.36 12.04
N ASP A 382 33.63 4.92 10.93
CA ASP A 382 34.09 6.31 10.87
C ASP A 382 32.91 7.32 10.81
N THR A 383 33.22 8.62 10.85
CA THR A 383 32.21 9.69 10.81
C THR A 383 31.47 9.82 9.46
N LYS A 384 31.89 9.06 8.43
CA LYS A 384 31.24 8.99 7.12
C LYS A 384 30.50 7.66 6.94
N ASP A 385 30.22 6.95 8.03
CA ASP A 385 29.54 5.65 8.06
C ASP A 385 30.28 4.52 7.31
N ARG A 386 31.61 4.55 7.25
CA ARG A 386 32.41 3.48 6.64
C ARG A 386 33.04 2.61 7.72
N LEU A 387 33.11 1.31 7.47
CA LEU A 387 33.70 0.37 8.42
C LEU A 387 35.19 0.72 8.61
N SER A 388 35.59 0.98 9.86
CA SER A 388 36.96 1.38 10.21
C SER A 388 37.71 0.28 10.95
N THR A 389 37.03 -0.56 11.72
CA THR A 389 37.69 -1.61 12.51
C THR A 389 36.80 -2.84 12.68
N ILE A 390 37.38 -4.03 12.54
CA ILE A 390 36.81 -5.29 13.01
C ILE A 390 37.73 -5.84 14.09
N THR A 391 37.16 -6.15 15.25
CA THR A 391 37.84 -6.88 16.32
C THR A 391 37.22 -8.26 16.47
N THR A 392 38.01 -9.32 16.30
CA THR A 392 37.58 -10.72 16.48
C THR A 392 38.26 -11.31 17.70
N LYS A 393 37.47 -11.91 18.59
CA LYS A 393 37.93 -12.69 19.74
C LYS A 393 37.33 -14.08 19.69
N THR A 394 38.16 -15.07 19.83
CA THR A 394 37.75 -16.47 19.78
C THR A 394 38.11 -17.13 21.10
N PHE A 395 37.21 -17.95 21.64
CA PHE A 395 37.40 -18.64 22.91
C PHE A 395 37.07 -20.11 22.77
N GLU A 396 37.89 -20.95 23.39
CA GLU A 396 37.69 -22.40 23.51
C GLU A 396 37.92 -22.79 24.97
N ILE A 397 37.47 -23.99 25.35
CA ILE A 397 37.77 -24.55 26.67
C ILE A 397 39.28 -24.76 26.79
N ALA A 398 39.88 -24.25 27.86
CA ALA A 398 41.33 -24.32 28.07
C ALA A 398 41.87 -25.75 28.01
N GLY A 399 41.12 -26.74 28.53
CA GLY A 399 41.47 -28.15 28.41
C GLY A 399 41.69 -28.60 26.97
N ASN A 400 40.89 -28.13 26.01
CA ASN A 400 41.03 -28.52 24.59
C ASN A 400 42.31 -27.99 23.96
N LEU A 401 42.75 -26.80 24.35
CA LEU A 401 44.01 -26.23 23.89
C LEU A 401 45.24 -26.97 24.45
N LEU A 402 45.09 -27.54 25.63
CA LEU A 402 46.12 -28.33 26.30
C LEU A 402 46.10 -29.81 25.87
N SER A 403 45.04 -30.25 25.18
CA SER A 403 44.94 -31.60 24.62
C SER A 403 46.08 -31.86 23.63
N GLY A 404 46.71 -33.02 23.73
CA GLY A 404 47.82 -33.43 22.87
C GLY A 404 49.17 -32.86 23.29
N THR A 405 49.25 -32.17 24.43
CA THR A 405 50.48 -31.58 24.98
C THR A 405 51.03 -32.44 26.13
N ASP A 406 52.18 -32.09 26.69
CA ASP A 406 52.80 -32.81 27.83
C ASP A 406 52.11 -32.56 29.19
N GLU A 407 50.86 -32.09 29.17
CA GLU A 407 50.12 -31.74 30.38
C GLU A 407 49.84 -32.97 31.26
N ASP A 408 50.19 -32.85 32.53
CA ASP A 408 50.03 -33.93 33.50
C ASP A 408 48.60 -33.96 34.04
N TRP A 409 47.71 -34.53 33.23
CA TRP A 409 46.28 -34.72 33.53
C TRP A 409 46.03 -35.41 34.89
N THR A 410 47.01 -36.12 35.45
CA THR A 410 46.86 -36.77 36.76
C THR A 410 46.79 -35.78 37.92
N LYS A 411 47.30 -34.56 37.75
CA LYS A 411 47.28 -33.50 38.78
C LYS A 411 45.99 -32.69 38.81
N TRP A 412 45.17 -32.81 37.78
CA TRP A 412 43.90 -32.13 37.68
C TRP A 412 42.80 -32.94 38.36
N ILE A 413 41.93 -32.26 39.13
CA ILE A 413 40.72 -32.86 39.71
C ILE A 413 39.65 -33.03 38.62
N PHE A 414 39.55 -32.03 37.74
CA PHE A 414 38.78 -32.03 36.50
C PHE A 414 39.62 -31.34 35.40
N PRO A 415 39.45 -31.67 34.11
CA PRO A 415 40.02 -30.87 33.03
C PRO A 415 39.63 -29.40 33.21
N PRO A 416 40.51 -28.43 32.90
CA PRO A 416 40.17 -27.02 33.00
C PRO A 416 39.05 -26.72 32.00
N ASP A 417 37.87 -26.42 32.53
CA ASP A 417 36.59 -26.26 31.83
C ASP A 417 36.24 -24.79 31.58
N PHE A 418 37.10 -23.86 32.00
CA PHE A 418 36.94 -22.44 31.75
C PHE A 418 37.31 -22.09 30.29
N LEU A 419 36.62 -21.08 29.75
CA LEU A 419 36.92 -20.52 28.43
C LEU A 419 38.16 -19.64 28.48
N THR A 420 39.06 -19.82 27.52
CA THR A 420 40.25 -18.99 27.34
C THR A 420 40.31 -18.45 25.92
N GLU A 421 40.86 -17.24 25.76
CA GLU A 421 41.00 -16.59 24.45
C GLU A 421 42.02 -17.38 23.62
N THR A 422 41.63 -17.79 22.41
CA THR A 422 42.44 -18.64 21.52
C THR A 422 42.93 -17.90 20.29
N GLU A 423 42.29 -16.77 20.00
CA GLU A 423 42.67 -15.87 18.93
C GLU A 423 42.09 -14.48 19.19
N TYR A 424 42.92 -13.46 18.97
CA TYR A 424 42.54 -12.05 18.97
C TYR A 424 43.01 -11.42 17.66
N LYS A 425 42.09 -11.03 16.79
CA LYS A 425 42.40 -10.36 15.51
C LYS A 425 41.85 -8.95 15.49
N ILE A 426 42.63 -8.04 14.90
CA ILE A 426 42.24 -6.67 14.61
C ILE A 426 42.48 -6.41 13.13
N GLU A 427 41.44 -5.94 12.44
CA GLU A 427 41.50 -5.47 11.06
C GLU A 427 41.08 -4.00 11.04
N GLN A 428 41.89 -3.12 10.45
CA GLN A 428 41.67 -1.67 10.44
C GLN A 428 41.77 -1.10 9.04
N TRP A 429 40.90 -0.13 8.74
CA TRP A 429 40.87 0.62 7.48
C TRP A 429 40.94 2.11 7.76
N GLU A 430 41.84 2.81 7.08
CA GLU A 430 41.96 4.27 7.14
C GLU A 430 42.05 4.87 5.72
N GLU A 431 41.19 5.86 5.42
CA GLU A 431 41.30 6.62 4.17
C GLU A 431 42.33 7.74 4.35
N THR A 432 43.56 7.52 3.92
CA THR A 432 44.66 8.49 4.05
C THR A 432 44.46 9.70 3.12
N THR A 433 43.97 9.44 1.91
CA THR A 433 43.58 10.45 0.92
C THR A 433 42.37 9.96 0.14
N LYS A 434 41.60 10.86 -0.48
CA LYS A 434 40.34 10.51 -1.17
C LYS A 434 40.56 9.36 -2.17
N GLY A 435 40.00 8.19 -1.87
CA GLY A 435 40.12 6.97 -2.69
C GLY A 435 41.36 6.10 -2.47
N ILE A 436 42.26 6.45 -1.54
CA ILE A 436 43.42 5.65 -1.13
C ILE A 436 43.20 5.13 0.29
N TRP A 437 43.35 3.81 0.46
CA TRP A 437 43.06 3.10 1.69
C TRP A 437 44.29 2.37 2.22
N ASP A 438 44.55 2.56 3.52
CA ASP A 438 45.47 1.75 4.31
C ASP A 438 44.66 0.66 5.03
N TYR A 439 45.12 -0.60 4.90
CA TYR A 439 44.60 -1.76 5.60
C TYR A 439 45.69 -2.32 6.53
N GLU A 440 45.35 -2.53 7.80
CA GLU A 440 46.25 -3.13 8.79
C GLU A 440 45.58 -4.33 9.46
N TYR A 441 46.30 -5.45 9.50
CA TYR A 441 45.90 -6.70 10.14
C TYR A 441 46.87 -7.06 11.25
N SER A 442 46.34 -7.44 12.41
CA SER A 442 47.12 -7.97 13.54
C SER A 442 46.41 -9.16 14.15
N SER A 443 47.16 -10.22 14.49
CA SER A 443 46.65 -11.44 15.13
C SER A 443 47.52 -11.86 16.30
N TYR A 444 46.87 -12.18 17.42
CA TYR A 444 47.48 -12.73 18.62
C TYR A 444 46.86 -14.09 18.92
N GLN A 445 47.67 -15.05 19.36
CA GLN A 445 47.24 -16.40 19.70
C GLN A 445 48.02 -16.89 20.93
N PRO A 446 47.51 -17.88 21.68
CA PRO A 446 48.22 -18.45 22.83
C PRO A 446 49.61 -18.96 22.49
N LEU A 447 50.56 -18.87 23.42
CA LEU A 447 51.93 -19.38 23.27
C LEU A 447 51.96 -20.80 22.69
N ILE A 448 51.08 -21.67 23.16
CA ILE A 448 51.01 -23.07 22.73
C ILE A 448 50.63 -23.24 21.24
N LYS A 449 49.93 -22.28 20.64
CA LYS A 449 49.61 -22.26 19.20
C LYS A 449 50.73 -21.61 18.37
N VAL A 450 51.37 -20.55 18.89
CA VAL A 450 52.39 -19.78 18.14
C VAL A 450 53.77 -20.45 18.16
N LYS A 451 54.17 -21.00 19.31
CA LYS A 451 55.49 -21.63 19.53
C LYS A 451 55.36 -22.88 20.40
N PRO A 452 54.80 -23.98 19.86
CA PRO A 452 54.55 -25.21 20.63
C PRO A 452 55.82 -25.74 21.31
N ASP A 453 56.97 -25.71 20.63
CA ASP A 453 58.25 -26.18 21.18
C ASP A 453 58.70 -25.42 22.45
N LEU A 454 58.33 -24.14 22.58
CA LEU A 454 58.61 -23.34 23.78
C LEU A 454 57.61 -23.60 24.91
N ALA A 455 56.41 -24.07 24.58
CA ALA A 455 55.41 -24.48 25.56
C ALA A 455 55.75 -25.85 26.18
N GLU A 456 56.54 -26.69 25.50
CA GLU A 456 56.96 -28.03 25.92
C GLU A 456 58.31 -28.07 26.67
N VAL A 457 58.92 -26.92 27.00
CA VAL A 457 60.24 -26.89 27.64
C VAL A 457 60.20 -27.64 28.98
N LYS A 458 60.97 -28.74 29.03
CA LYS A 458 61.08 -29.63 30.20
C LYS A 458 61.36 -28.85 31.49
N PRO A 459 60.77 -29.28 32.62
CA PRO A 459 60.92 -28.60 33.89
C PRO A 459 62.40 -28.45 34.22
N SER A 460 62.83 -27.22 34.51
CA SER A 460 64.14 -26.98 35.12
C SER A 460 64.25 -27.80 36.41
N GLU A 461 65.43 -28.34 36.69
CA GLU A 461 65.73 -29.23 37.83
C GLU A 461 65.36 -28.66 39.22
N SER A 462 64.95 -27.38 39.31
CA SER A 462 64.49 -26.72 40.53
C SER A 462 63.00 -26.91 40.88
N GLY A 463 62.26 -27.77 40.17
CA GLY A 463 60.95 -28.27 40.62
C GLY A 463 59.80 -27.24 40.65
N THR A 464 60.01 -26.01 40.20
CA THR A 464 58.96 -25.01 40.02
C THR A 464 58.45 -25.10 38.58
N ARG A 465 57.43 -25.95 38.38
CA ARG A 465 56.65 -25.99 37.13
C ARG A 465 56.12 -24.58 36.86
N GLY A 466 56.30 -24.06 35.64
CA GLY A 466 55.60 -22.84 35.22
C GLY A 466 54.10 -23.06 35.35
N PRO A 467 53.33 -22.10 35.89
CA PRO A 467 51.88 -22.25 36.00
C PRO A 467 51.30 -22.41 34.60
N THR A 468 50.30 -23.29 34.45
CA THR A 468 49.56 -23.56 33.22
C THR A 468 49.06 -22.27 32.53
N SER A 469 48.97 -21.15 33.26
CA SER A 469 48.74 -19.79 32.73
C SER A 469 49.72 -19.39 31.62
N ASN A 470 51.01 -19.72 31.73
CA ASN A 470 52.02 -19.27 30.77
C ASN A 470 51.85 -19.90 29.38
N LYS A 471 51.26 -21.11 29.30
CA LYS A 471 50.96 -21.78 28.03
C LYS A 471 49.78 -21.12 27.29
N LEU A 472 48.92 -20.41 28.02
CA LEU A 472 47.70 -19.77 27.52
C LEU A 472 47.87 -18.26 27.28
N ASP A 473 49.02 -17.68 27.61
CA ASP A 473 49.31 -16.26 27.38
C ASP A 473 49.27 -15.91 25.88
N MET A 474 48.58 -14.82 25.55
CA MET A 474 48.44 -14.34 24.18
C MET A 474 49.74 -13.70 23.70
N LEU A 475 50.28 -14.21 22.59
CA LEU A 475 51.45 -13.67 21.91
C LEU A 475 51.09 -13.18 20.51
N TYR A 476 51.82 -12.18 20.05
CA TYR A 476 51.72 -11.73 18.66
C TYR A 476 52.10 -12.89 17.72
N ALA A 477 51.15 -13.25 16.85
CA ALA A 477 51.29 -14.36 15.93
C ALA A 477 51.68 -13.87 14.53
N ALA A 478 50.95 -12.87 13.99
CA ALA A 478 51.18 -12.34 12.66
C ALA A 478 50.55 -10.95 12.50
N GLY A 479 50.98 -10.22 11.45
CA GLY A 479 50.35 -8.98 11.02
C GLY A 479 50.84 -8.57 9.64
N ASP A 480 50.03 -7.77 8.96
CA ASP A 480 50.28 -7.27 7.60
C ASP A 480 49.75 -5.85 7.46
N ARG A 481 50.39 -5.04 6.62
CA ARG A 481 49.94 -3.68 6.31
C ARG A 481 50.06 -3.42 4.82
N GLN A 482 48.95 -3.00 4.23
CA GLN A 482 48.83 -2.78 2.79
C GLN A 482 48.22 -1.41 2.51
N THR A 483 48.63 -0.78 1.41
CA THR A 483 48.06 0.48 0.93
C THR A 483 47.64 0.30 -0.52
N SER A 484 46.43 0.76 -0.88
CA SER A 484 45.92 0.65 -2.25
C SER A 484 45.11 1.86 -2.66
N ASN A 485 45.30 2.25 -3.93
CA ASN A 485 44.54 3.30 -4.62
C ASN A 485 43.49 2.74 -5.59
N SER A 486 43.40 1.41 -5.73
CA SER A 486 42.50 0.74 -6.69
C SER A 486 41.11 0.47 -6.11
N GLY A 487 40.86 0.85 -4.85
CA GLY A 487 39.63 0.54 -4.12
C GLY A 487 39.54 -0.92 -3.65
N GLN A 488 40.49 -1.79 -4.00
CA GLN A 488 40.50 -3.21 -3.58
C GLN A 488 40.67 -3.40 -2.07
N LEU A 489 41.30 -2.45 -1.40
CA LEU A 489 41.42 -2.41 0.06
C LEU A 489 40.38 -1.49 0.72
N ALA A 490 39.39 -1.00 -0.03
CA ALA A 490 38.31 -0.26 0.59
C ALA A 490 37.51 -1.21 1.51
N PRO A 491 37.08 -0.74 2.69
CA PRO A 491 36.25 -1.54 3.57
C PRO A 491 34.94 -1.94 2.88
N ALA A 492 34.40 -3.10 3.23
CA ALA A 492 33.08 -3.50 2.78
C ALA A 492 32.01 -2.48 3.23
N ALA A 493 30.93 -2.38 2.46
CA ALA A 493 29.79 -1.58 2.86
C ALA A 493 29.25 -2.09 4.22
N PRO A 494 28.80 -1.21 5.13
CA PRO A 494 28.22 -1.61 6.40
C PRO A 494 27.07 -2.60 6.20
N GLU A 495 27.15 -3.76 6.85
CA GLU A 495 25.99 -4.63 6.98
C GLU A 495 24.92 -3.90 7.81
N ARG A 496 23.68 -3.88 7.32
CA ARG A 496 22.57 -3.16 7.94
C ARG A 496 21.56 -4.12 8.52
N GLN A 497 20.79 -3.63 9.49
CA GLN A 497 19.70 -4.41 10.07
C GLN A 497 18.78 -4.95 8.96
N PRO A 498 18.29 -6.19 9.08
CA PRO A 498 17.38 -6.75 8.09
C PRO A 498 16.09 -5.91 8.04
N PRO A 499 15.49 -5.75 6.85
CA PRO A 499 14.22 -5.04 6.75
C PRO A 499 13.14 -5.78 7.56
N GLU A 500 12.29 -5.03 8.26
CA GLU A 500 11.16 -5.61 9.01
C GLU A 500 9.99 -5.97 8.08
N PHE A 501 9.91 -5.27 6.95
CA PHE A 501 8.84 -5.40 5.99
C PHE A 501 9.36 -5.53 4.55
N THR A 502 8.67 -6.33 3.75
CA THR A 502 8.80 -6.37 2.30
C THR A 502 7.55 -5.81 1.64
N ILE A 503 7.72 -5.31 0.42
CA ILE A 503 6.64 -4.83 -0.43
C ILE A 503 6.40 -5.87 -1.51
N GLU A 504 5.13 -6.21 -1.70
CA GLU A 504 4.64 -6.84 -2.92
C GLU A 504 3.57 -5.93 -3.54
N GLU A 505 3.43 -5.99 -4.86
CA GLU A 505 2.40 -5.25 -5.58
C GLU A 505 1.36 -6.23 -6.13
N GLU A 506 0.08 -5.90 -5.99
CA GLU A 506 -1.04 -6.66 -6.51
C GLU A 506 -1.96 -5.73 -7.30
N ASP A 507 -2.20 -6.05 -8.57
CA ASP A 507 -3.18 -5.31 -9.38
C ASP A 507 -4.59 -5.77 -8.98
N LEU A 508 -5.43 -4.80 -8.61
CA LEU A 508 -6.82 -5.02 -8.22
C LEU A 508 -7.77 -4.45 -9.25
N GLU A 509 -8.91 -5.11 -9.42
CA GLU A 509 -10.01 -4.65 -10.26
C GLU A 509 -11.36 -4.83 -9.59
N GLU A 510 -12.23 -3.85 -9.74
CA GLU A 510 -13.65 -3.92 -9.36
C GLU A 510 -14.51 -3.52 -10.56
N LYS A 511 -15.61 -4.24 -10.76
CA LYS A 511 -16.52 -4.05 -11.90
C LYS A 511 -17.94 -3.81 -11.40
N ILE A 512 -18.61 -2.82 -11.99
CA ILE A 512 -20.00 -2.48 -11.69
C ILE A 512 -20.77 -2.41 -13.00
N THR A 513 -21.95 -3.04 -13.02
CA THR A 513 -22.82 -3.11 -14.18
C THR A 513 -24.01 -2.17 -14.01
N PHE A 514 -24.25 -1.34 -15.02
CA PHE A 514 -25.36 -0.40 -15.07
C PHE A 514 -26.37 -0.81 -16.14
N ALA A 515 -27.66 -0.61 -15.85
CA ALA A 515 -28.70 -0.70 -16.87
C ALA A 515 -28.66 0.54 -17.78
N VAL A 516 -28.32 0.37 -19.06
CA VAL A 516 -28.28 1.45 -20.04
C VAL A 516 -29.50 1.37 -20.98
N PRO A 517 -30.35 2.40 -21.07
CA PRO A 517 -31.51 2.38 -21.95
C PRO A 517 -31.14 2.23 -23.42
N GLY A 518 -31.83 1.33 -24.12
CA GLY A 518 -31.61 1.09 -25.55
C GLY A 518 -30.41 0.19 -25.85
N GLY A 519 -29.72 -0.35 -24.84
CA GLY A 519 -28.80 -1.47 -25.02
C GLY A 519 -29.59 -2.70 -25.46
N SER A 520 -29.50 -3.09 -26.74
CA SER A 520 -30.11 -4.34 -27.18
C SER A 520 -29.40 -5.50 -26.48
N SER A 521 -30.16 -6.50 -26.02
CA SER A 521 -29.66 -7.71 -25.34
C SER A 521 -28.69 -8.56 -26.18
N ASN A 522 -28.49 -8.19 -27.45
CA ASN A 522 -27.71 -8.94 -28.44
C ASN A 522 -26.33 -8.32 -28.74
N LEU A 523 -25.99 -7.19 -28.13
CA LEU A 523 -24.67 -6.56 -28.27
C LEU A 523 -23.80 -6.84 -27.04
N ARG A 524 -22.50 -7.07 -27.26
CA ARG A 524 -21.53 -7.20 -26.17
C ARG A 524 -21.60 -5.92 -25.30
N PRO A 525 -21.73 -6.04 -23.98
CA PRO A 525 -21.76 -4.87 -23.10
C PRO A 525 -20.46 -4.07 -23.29
N ARG A 526 -20.58 -2.75 -23.39
CA ARG A 526 -19.42 -1.86 -23.52
C ARG A 526 -18.78 -1.73 -22.15
N GLU A 527 -17.47 -1.91 -22.12
CA GLU A 527 -16.66 -1.79 -20.91
C GLU A 527 -15.81 -0.54 -20.98
N ARG A 528 -15.69 0.16 -19.84
CA ARG A 528 -14.76 1.28 -19.68
C ARG A 528 -13.95 1.14 -18.40
N THR A 529 -12.65 1.40 -18.52
CA THR A 529 -11.69 1.25 -17.43
C THR A 529 -11.21 2.60 -16.92
N PHE A 530 -11.20 2.77 -15.61
CA PHE A 530 -10.65 3.90 -14.88
C PHE A 530 -9.48 3.45 -14.03
N THR A 531 -8.37 4.18 -14.07
CA THR A 531 -7.16 3.84 -13.32
C THR A 531 -7.07 4.66 -12.04
N VAL A 532 -6.65 4.03 -10.96
CA VAL A 532 -6.50 4.64 -9.63
C VAL A 532 -5.06 4.43 -9.14
N ASP A 533 -4.35 5.53 -8.93
CA ASP A 533 -2.92 5.51 -8.61
C ASP A 533 -2.61 5.10 -7.16
N PHE A 534 -3.45 5.51 -6.20
CA PHE A 534 -3.17 5.35 -4.77
C PHE A 534 -4.28 4.59 -4.05
N LEU A 535 -4.12 3.29 -3.89
CA LEU A 535 -5.03 2.45 -3.11
C LEU A 535 -4.59 2.30 -1.66
N ALA A 536 -5.52 1.98 -0.76
CA ALA A 536 -5.20 1.61 0.61
C ALA A 536 -4.23 0.43 0.63
N GLY A 537 -3.22 0.51 1.48
CA GLY A 537 -2.27 -0.58 1.64
C GLY A 537 -2.91 -1.80 2.29
N ARG A 538 -2.45 -2.99 1.92
CA ARG A 538 -2.82 -4.26 2.56
C ARG A 538 -1.70 -4.66 3.51
N PHE A 539 -2.05 -4.97 4.75
CA PHE A 539 -1.10 -5.65 5.64
C PHE A 539 -1.36 -7.14 5.58
N LYS A 540 -0.36 -7.90 5.12
CA LYS A 540 -0.41 -9.36 5.16
C LYS A 540 0.56 -9.84 6.22
N ARG A 541 0.02 -10.30 7.35
CA ARG A 541 0.83 -10.94 8.39
C ARG A 541 1.41 -12.22 7.77
N GLY A 542 2.73 -12.37 7.77
CA GLY A 542 3.37 -13.60 7.30
C GLY A 542 2.90 -14.75 8.17
N LEU A 543 1.99 -15.58 7.67
CA LEU A 543 1.50 -16.74 8.40
C LEU A 543 2.62 -17.76 8.47
N LYS A 544 2.90 -18.27 9.68
CA LYS A 544 3.61 -19.55 9.79
C LYS A 544 2.72 -20.65 9.20
N ARG A 545 3.34 -21.71 8.66
CA ARG A 545 2.62 -22.87 8.11
C ARG A 545 1.57 -23.38 9.12
N GLY A 546 0.28 -23.18 8.84
CA GLY A 546 -0.84 -23.61 9.70
C GLY A 546 -1.66 -22.50 10.38
N GLU A 547 -1.27 -21.22 10.27
CA GLU A 547 -2.08 -20.11 10.78
C GLU A 547 -3.11 -19.62 9.74
N VAL A 548 -4.29 -19.19 10.21
CA VAL A 548 -5.38 -18.65 9.39
C VAL A 548 -5.15 -17.16 9.11
N GLU A 549 -5.34 -16.75 7.86
CA GLU A 549 -5.18 -15.37 7.39
C GLU A 549 -6.18 -14.43 8.08
N VAL A 550 -5.69 -13.60 9.01
CA VAL A 550 -6.46 -12.46 9.53
C VAL A 550 -6.04 -11.21 8.76
N SER A 551 -6.72 -10.95 7.66
CA SER A 551 -6.62 -9.67 6.94
C SER A 551 -7.18 -8.57 7.83
N LEU A 552 -6.32 -7.74 8.42
CA LEU A 552 -6.73 -6.54 9.15
C LEU A 552 -7.14 -5.47 8.13
N GLY A 553 -8.38 -5.58 7.61
CA GLY A 553 -9.14 -4.51 6.95
C GLY A 553 -8.71 -4.06 5.55
N GLY A 554 -7.43 -4.12 5.18
CA GLY A 554 -6.91 -3.51 3.94
C GLY A 554 -7.47 -4.10 2.64
N GLY A 555 -7.76 -5.41 2.62
CA GLY A 555 -8.36 -6.08 1.47
C GLY A 555 -9.69 -5.47 1.05
N THR A 556 -10.54 -5.23 2.05
CA THR A 556 -11.87 -4.62 1.85
C THR A 556 -11.79 -3.14 1.53
N VAL A 557 -10.84 -2.39 2.10
CA VAL A 557 -10.79 -0.93 1.89
C VAL A 557 -10.37 -0.57 0.48
N ALA A 558 -9.32 -1.19 -0.06
CA ALA A 558 -8.88 -0.94 -1.45
C ALA A 558 -9.97 -1.30 -2.47
N ASN A 559 -10.65 -2.44 -2.27
CA ASN A 559 -11.78 -2.85 -3.11
C ASN A 559 -12.96 -1.88 -2.95
N ASN A 560 -13.25 -1.41 -1.74
CA ASN A 560 -14.30 -0.41 -1.51
C ASN A 560 -13.99 0.93 -2.19
N GLN A 561 -12.72 1.35 -2.24
CA GLN A 561 -12.30 2.53 -3.01
C GLN A 561 -12.58 2.35 -4.50
N LEU A 562 -12.11 1.24 -5.09
CA LEU A 562 -12.33 0.94 -6.51
C LEU A 562 -13.83 0.83 -6.83
N LYS A 563 -14.60 0.16 -5.97
CA LYS A 563 -16.05 0.05 -6.11
C LYS A 563 -16.74 1.43 -6.07
N ALA A 564 -16.40 2.27 -5.10
CA ALA A 564 -16.97 3.61 -4.98
C ALA A 564 -16.67 4.48 -6.23
N ILE A 565 -15.45 4.36 -6.76
CA ILE A 565 -15.04 5.06 -7.99
C ILE A 565 -15.82 4.55 -9.20
N ALA A 566 -15.89 3.23 -9.42
CA ALA A 566 -16.68 2.65 -10.51
C ALA A 566 -18.17 3.07 -10.43
N GLN A 567 -18.73 3.12 -9.22
CA GLN A 567 -20.09 3.59 -8.96
C GLN A 567 -20.28 5.07 -9.35
N ARG A 568 -19.38 5.93 -8.89
CA ARG A 568 -19.41 7.37 -9.21
C ARG A 568 -19.27 7.57 -10.72
N GLU A 569 -18.22 7.03 -11.34
CA GLU A 569 -17.92 7.25 -12.75
C GLU A 569 -19.05 6.75 -13.66
N GLY A 570 -19.64 5.60 -13.37
CA GLY A 570 -20.80 5.11 -14.12
C GLY A 570 -22.00 6.06 -14.05
N ARG A 571 -22.30 6.59 -12.86
CA ARG A 571 -23.35 7.59 -12.68
C ARG A 571 -23.03 8.90 -13.39
N LEU A 572 -21.78 9.38 -13.34
CA LEU A 572 -21.36 10.60 -14.03
C LEU A 572 -21.45 10.43 -15.55
N LEU A 573 -21.03 9.31 -16.12
CA LEU A 573 -21.13 9.03 -17.55
C LEU A 573 -22.59 9.01 -18.04
N LEU A 574 -23.46 8.35 -17.28
CA LEU A 574 -24.90 8.33 -17.57
C LEU A 574 -25.51 9.73 -17.47
N GLY A 575 -25.16 10.46 -16.42
CA GLY A 575 -25.60 11.83 -16.19
C GLY A 575 -25.13 12.80 -17.27
N ARG A 576 -23.90 12.67 -17.76
CA ARG A 576 -23.33 13.49 -18.87
C ARG A 576 -24.05 13.24 -20.19
N ASN A 577 -24.38 11.99 -20.51
CA ASN A 577 -25.14 11.66 -21.73
C ASN A 577 -26.54 12.30 -21.75
N LYS A 578 -27.16 12.46 -20.58
CA LYS A 578 -28.44 13.17 -20.40
C LYS A 578 -28.25 14.62 -19.95
N GLY A 579 -27.00 15.06 -19.88
CA GLY A 579 -26.63 16.37 -19.37
C GLY A 579 -27.02 17.48 -20.32
N GLN A 580 -27.00 18.69 -19.79
CA GLN A 580 -27.38 19.89 -20.51
C GLN A 580 -26.34 20.96 -20.29
N GLN A 581 -26.10 21.75 -21.31
CA GLN A 581 -25.33 22.96 -21.20
C GLN A 581 -26.28 24.15 -21.13
N ILE A 582 -26.18 24.93 -20.05
CA ILE A 582 -27.10 26.02 -19.75
C ILE A 582 -26.30 27.30 -19.56
N GLY A 583 -26.66 28.34 -20.32
CA GLY A 583 -26.15 29.69 -20.16
C GLY A 583 -27.24 30.65 -19.70
N VAL A 584 -26.98 31.40 -18.64
CA VAL A 584 -27.91 32.36 -18.03
C VAL A 584 -27.26 33.74 -17.89
N ALA A 585 -28.10 34.77 -17.79
CA ALA A 585 -27.63 36.06 -17.30
C ALA A 585 -27.23 35.94 -15.82
N LEU A 586 -26.24 36.72 -15.38
CA LEU A 586 -25.89 36.76 -13.97
C LEU A 586 -27.09 37.23 -13.13
N SER A 587 -27.35 36.52 -12.03
CA SER A 587 -28.29 36.91 -10.98
C SER A 587 -27.63 36.80 -9.61
N ASP A 588 -28.23 37.41 -8.59
CA ASP A 588 -27.65 37.46 -7.24
C ASP A 588 -27.34 36.08 -6.63
N ALA A 589 -28.07 35.04 -7.04
CA ALA A 589 -27.90 33.67 -6.55
C ALA A 589 -26.55 33.04 -6.95
N TRP A 590 -25.92 33.53 -8.01
CA TRP A 590 -24.63 33.02 -8.49
C TRP A 590 -23.43 33.52 -7.69
N PHE A 591 -23.59 34.54 -6.85
CA PHE A 591 -22.49 35.04 -6.04
C PHE A 591 -22.06 34.08 -4.91
N ASP A 592 -22.91 33.11 -4.58
CA ASP A 592 -22.64 32.05 -3.60
C ASP A 592 -22.20 30.73 -4.27
N TYR A 593 -21.87 30.78 -5.56
CA TYR A 593 -21.41 29.63 -6.33
C TYR A 593 -20.14 28.99 -5.76
N HIS A 594 -20.10 27.66 -5.79
CA HIS A 594 -18.91 26.85 -5.60
C HIS A 594 -18.97 25.61 -6.52
N PRO A 595 -17.84 24.95 -6.82
CA PRO A 595 -17.83 23.67 -7.52
C PRO A 595 -18.68 22.59 -6.83
N LEU A 596 -19.09 21.56 -7.59
CA LEU A 596 -19.92 20.45 -7.09
C LEU A 596 -21.27 20.88 -6.51
N PHE A 597 -21.83 21.95 -7.05
CA PHE A 597 -23.09 22.54 -6.62
C PHE A 597 -24.27 21.99 -7.43
N ASN A 598 -25.45 21.91 -6.82
CA ASN A 598 -26.66 21.40 -7.46
C ASN A 598 -27.57 22.54 -7.97
N VAL A 599 -27.94 22.46 -9.24
CA VAL A 599 -28.89 23.37 -9.90
C VAL A 599 -30.18 22.62 -10.24
N LEU A 600 -31.32 23.28 -10.08
CA LEU A 600 -32.62 22.81 -10.55
C LEU A 600 -32.98 23.54 -11.85
N ALA A 601 -33.17 22.80 -12.94
CA ALA A 601 -33.82 23.34 -14.13
C ALA A 601 -35.31 23.03 -14.08
N VAL A 602 -36.16 24.05 -14.24
CA VAL A 602 -37.61 23.89 -14.35
C VAL A 602 -37.98 24.05 -15.81
N GLU A 603 -38.40 22.95 -16.43
CA GLU A 603 -38.85 22.92 -17.81
C GLU A 603 -40.19 23.64 -17.99
N LYS A 604 -40.55 23.99 -19.23
CA LYS A 604 -41.79 24.71 -19.56
C LYS A 604 -43.07 23.98 -19.14
N ASP A 605 -43.03 22.66 -19.06
CA ASP A 605 -44.14 21.81 -18.63
C ASP A 605 -44.21 21.66 -17.09
N GLY A 606 -43.29 22.31 -16.37
CA GLY A 606 -43.16 22.23 -14.91
C GLY A 606 -42.29 21.08 -14.42
N THR A 607 -41.73 20.25 -15.32
CA THR A 607 -40.81 19.17 -14.94
C THR A 607 -39.54 19.76 -14.32
N GLN A 608 -39.14 19.22 -13.17
CA GLN A 608 -37.97 19.70 -12.44
C GLN A 608 -36.82 18.72 -12.59
N GLN A 609 -35.72 19.14 -13.21
CA GLN A 609 -34.53 18.32 -13.43
C GLN A 609 -33.39 18.81 -12.54
N ALA A 610 -32.75 17.89 -11.82
CA ALA A 610 -31.62 18.20 -10.97
C ALA A 610 -30.31 17.96 -11.74
N PHE A 611 -29.39 18.93 -11.66
CA PHE A 611 -28.08 18.88 -12.28
C PHE A 611 -26.98 19.13 -11.25
N LEU A 612 -25.91 18.34 -11.33
CA LEU A 612 -24.62 18.68 -10.72
C LEU A 612 -23.86 19.58 -11.69
N VAL A 613 -23.45 20.75 -11.22
CA VAL A 613 -22.64 21.69 -12.02
C VAL A 613 -21.23 21.14 -12.22
N ASP A 614 -20.86 20.95 -13.47
CA ASP A 614 -19.56 20.54 -13.96
C ASP A 614 -19.03 21.62 -14.93
N GLY A 615 -17.79 22.08 -14.75
CA GLY A 615 -17.20 23.14 -15.60
C GLY A 615 -18.01 24.44 -15.69
N CYS A 616 -18.08 25.24 -14.62
CA CYS A 616 -18.75 26.53 -14.64
C CYS A 616 -17.87 27.61 -15.30
N SER A 617 -18.40 28.24 -16.35
CA SER A 617 -17.77 29.29 -17.13
C SER A 617 -18.41 30.66 -16.87
N TRP A 618 -17.56 31.68 -16.81
CA TRP A 618 -17.92 33.07 -16.59
C TRP A 618 -17.40 33.91 -17.76
N VAL A 619 -18.28 34.71 -18.35
CA VAL A 619 -17.92 35.66 -19.41
C VAL A 619 -18.36 37.05 -18.99
N VAL A 620 -17.38 37.90 -18.70
CA VAL A 620 -17.60 39.30 -18.33
C VAL A 620 -17.18 40.17 -19.51
N GLY A 621 -18.16 40.74 -20.20
CA GLY A 621 -17.96 41.75 -21.22
C GLY A 621 -18.17 43.16 -20.67
N GLN A 622 -18.10 44.15 -21.56
CA GLN A 622 -18.30 45.56 -21.18
C GLN A 622 -19.74 45.86 -20.73
N THR A 623 -20.72 45.18 -21.31
CA THR A 623 -22.15 45.47 -21.16
C THR A 623 -22.99 44.29 -20.64
N ARG A 624 -22.39 43.10 -20.52
CA ARG A 624 -23.09 41.89 -20.08
C ARG A 624 -22.16 40.98 -19.30
N VAL A 625 -22.73 40.28 -18.32
CA VAL A 625 -22.10 39.18 -17.62
C VAL A 625 -22.94 37.94 -17.80
N LEU A 626 -22.30 36.86 -18.22
CA LEU A 626 -22.91 35.59 -18.53
C LEU A 626 -22.27 34.52 -17.65
N VAL A 627 -23.09 33.63 -17.12
CA VAL A 627 -22.65 32.42 -16.43
C VAL A 627 -23.19 31.24 -17.21
N SER A 628 -22.34 30.25 -17.46
CA SER A 628 -22.75 28.99 -18.07
C SER A 628 -22.13 27.82 -17.36
N PHE A 629 -22.73 26.65 -17.49
CA PHE A 629 -22.21 25.42 -16.91
C PHE A 629 -22.65 24.21 -17.71
N ASP A 630 -21.91 23.12 -17.54
CA ASP A 630 -22.30 21.80 -18.01
C ASP A 630 -22.99 21.09 -16.83
N GLY A 631 -24.29 20.85 -16.95
CA GLY A 631 -25.08 20.14 -15.96
C GLY A 631 -25.02 18.64 -16.19
N ILE A 632 -24.43 17.90 -15.26
CA ILE A 632 -24.55 16.43 -15.20
C ILE A 632 -25.91 16.10 -14.60
N TRP A 633 -26.75 15.41 -15.37
CA TRP A 633 -28.10 15.09 -14.92
C TRP A 633 -28.09 14.09 -13.74
N LEU A 634 -28.69 14.48 -12.61
CA LEU A 634 -28.81 13.64 -11.41
C LEU A 634 -30.17 12.95 -11.29
N GLY A 635 -31.16 13.37 -12.09
CA GLY A 635 -32.51 12.80 -12.08
C GLY A 635 -33.61 13.85 -12.16
N THR A 636 -34.86 13.38 -12.14
CA THR A 636 -36.04 14.23 -12.11
C THR A 636 -36.57 14.33 -10.68
N ARG A 637 -36.80 15.55 -10.22
CA ARG A 637 -37.35 15.82 -8.89
C ARG A 637 -38.86 15.59 -8.92
N HIS A 638 -39.31 14.68 -8.08
CA HIS A 638 -40.72 14.44 -7.85
C HIS A 638 -41.18 15.22 -6.62
N ILE A 639 -42.17 16.09 -6.82
CA ILE A 639 -42.91 16.73 -5.75
C ILE A 639 -44.18 15.90 -5.58
N PRO A 640 -44.30 15.10 -4.51
CA PRO A 640 -45.52 14.34 -4.27
C PRO A 640 -46.71 15.31 -4.15
N PRO A 641 -47.88 14.99 -4.72
CA PRO A 641 -49.07 15.80 -4.50
C PRO A 641 -49.34 15.91 -3.00
N GLN A 642 -49.55 17.14 -2.50
CA GLN A 642 -49.94 17.33 -1.11
C GLN A 642 -51.36 16.80 -0.93
N VAL A 643 -51.49 15.68 -0.22
CA VAL A 643 -52.78 15.15 0.19
C VAL A 643 -53.12 15.77 1.54
N GLU A 644 -54.25 16.48 1.61
CA GLU A 644 -54.73 17.12 2.84
C GLU A 644 -54.86 16.08 3.97
N GLY A 645 -54.22 16.33 5.11
CA GLY A 645 -54.22 15.42 6.27
C GLY A 645 -53.12 14.35 6.30
N GLN A 646 -52.28 14.23 5.26
CA GLN A 646 -51.08 13.39 5.28
C GLN A 646 -49.84 14.22 5.63
N PRO A 647 -48.83 13.64 6.31
CA PRO A 647 -47.54 14.30 6.47
C PRO A 647 -46.96 14.64 5.09
N VAL A 648 -46.44 15.87 4.94
CA VAL A 648 -45.87 16.35 3.68
C VAL A 648 -44.73 15.42 3.28
N ALA A 649 -44.96 14.62 2.23
CA ALA A 649 -43.94 13.73 1.70
C ALA A 649 -42.76 14.59 1.20
N VAL A 650 -41.55 14.23 1.64
CA VAL A 650 -40.35 14.99 1.33
C VAL A 650 -40.07 14.84 -0.16
N PRO A 651 -39.87 15.95 -0.91
CA PRO A 651 -39.48 15.87 -2.31
C PRO A 651 -38.21 15.02 -2.44
N TYR A 652 -38.22 14.08 -3.38
CA TYR A 652 -37.07 13.25 -3.70
C TYR A 652 -36.73 13.39 -5.18
N VAL A 653 -35.50 13.03 -5.53
CA VAL A 653 -35.07 12.94 -6.92
C VAL A 653 -34.87 11.47 -7.23
N ALA A 654 -35.64 10.96 -8.18
CA ALA A 654 -35.45 9.60 -8.64
C ALA A 654 -34.09 9.53 -9.36
N PRO A 655 -33.12 8.72 -8.87
CA PRO A 655 -31.88 8.55 -9.60
C PRO A 655 -32.21 7.96 -10.98
N PRO A 656 -31.39 8.28 -11.98
CA PRO A 656 -31.74 7.99 -13.36
C PRO A 656 -31.74 6.49 -13.66
N TYR A 657 -30.93 5.70 -12.94
CA TYR A 657 -30.80 4.25 -13.11
C TYR A 657 -30.41 3.59 -11.79
N ASP A 658 -30.98 2.42 -11.55
CA ASP A 658 -30.55 1.55 -10.45
C ASP A 658 -29.32 0.76 -10.86
N GLU A 659 -28.38 0.63 -9.92
CA GLU A 659 -27.32 -0.37 -10.01
C GLU A 659 -27.98 -1.74 -10.10
N ILE A 660 -27.60 -2.54 -11.11
CA ILE A 660 -28.10 -3.92 -11.18
C ILE A 660 -27.43 -4.67 -10.04
N GLN A 661 -28.14 -4.79 -8.92
CA GLN A 661 -27.62 -5.59 -7.81
C GLN A 661 -27.51 -7.04 -8.30
N PRO A 662 -26.34 -7.67 -8.18
CA PRO A 662 -26.26 -9.10 -8.41
C PRO A 662 -27.24 -9.77 -7.44
N LEU A 663 -28.13 -10.60 -7.99
CA LEU A 663 -29.04 -11.40 -7.18
C LEU A 663 -28.22 -12.12 -6.11
N LYS A 664 -28.39 -11.74 -4.83
CA LYS A 664 -27.84 -12.51 -3.72
C LYS A 664 -28.43 -13.90 -3.84
N ALA A 665 -27.58 -14.92 -3.96
CA ALA A 665 -27.96 -16.30 -4.25
C ALA A 665 -29.29 -16.68 -3.61
N GLY A 666 -30.33 -16.74 -4.44
CA GLY A 666 -31.69 -17.08 -4.09
C GLY A 666 -32.33 -17.71 -5.30
N MET A 667 -33.07 -18.81 -5.10
CA MET A 667 -33.79 -19.48 -6.18
C MET A 667 -34.86 -18.53 -6.73
N GLY A 668 -34.60 -17.92 -7.88
CA GLY A 668 -35.56 -17.10 -8.62
C GLY A 668 -36.24 -17.95 -9.68
N MET A 669 -37.58 -17.92 -9.71
CA MET A 669 -38.36 -18.50 -10.80
C MET A 669 -38.65 -17.38 -11.81
N GLY A 670 -38.11 -17.50 -13.01
CA GLY A 670 -38.25 -16.50 -14.06
C GLY A 670 -39.10 -17.01 -15.23
N ALA A 671 -40.10 -16.22 -15.64
CA ALA A 671 -40.84 -16.44 -16.88
C ALA A 671 -40.43 -15.37 -17.89
N ALA A 672 -39.87 -15.78 -19.03
CA ALA A 672 -39.58 -14.89 -20.14
C ALA A 672 -40.69 -15.00 -21.18
N PHE A 673 -41.30 -13.86 -21.53
CA PHE A 673 -42.28 -13.75 -22.62
C PHE A 673 -41.62 -13.09 -23.82
N ASN A 674 -41.25 -13.88 -24.82
CA ASN A 674 -40.72 -13.36 -26.08
C ASN A 674 -41.88 -13.16 -27.07
N GLY A 675 -42.26 -11.91 -27.31
CA GLY A 675 -43.21 -11.55 -28.36
C GLY A 675 -42.46 -11.11 -29.63
N PHE A 676 -42.58 -11.88 -30.71
CA PHE A 676 -42.05 -11.48 -32.01
C PHE A 676 -43.14 -10.76 -32.80
N ALA A 677 -43.00 -9.44 -32.98
CA ALA A 677 -43.88 -8.67 -33.84
C ALA A 677 -43.39 -8.76 -35.29
N TYR A 678 -43.99 -9.66 -36.09
CA TYR A 678 -43.99 -9.53 -37.54
C TYR A 678 -45.43 -9.42 -38.05
N SER A 679 -45.59 -8.62 -39.09
CA SER A 679 -46.84 -8.12 -39.67
C SER A 679 -47.97 -9.15 -39.82
N ILE A 680 -49.16 -8.77 -39.36
CA ILE A 680 -50.49 -9.23 -39.82
C ILE A 680 -50.60 -10.77 -40.00
N ALA A 681 -50.39 -11.55 -38.94
CA ALA A 681 -51.04 -12.84 -38.69
C ALA A 681 -50.71 -13.34 -37.27
N THR A 682 -51.63 -14.12 -36.70
CA THR A 682 -51.66 -14.80 -35.39
C THR A 682 -50.37 -14.75 -34.54
N VAL A 683 -50.45 -14.11 -33.38
CA VAL A 683 -49.37 -14.06 -32.37
C VAL A 683 -49.15 -15.47 -31.79
N THR A 684 -48.02 -16.09 -32.09
CA THR A 684 -47.54 -17.27 -31.36
C THR A 684 -46.70 -16.76 -30.19
N SER A 685 -47.23 -16.84 -28.96
CA SER A 685 -46.46 -16.60 -27.74
C SER A 685 -45.81 -17.90 -27.28
N THR A 686 -44.48 -17.93 -27.17
CA THR A 686 -43.77 -19.01 -26.46
C THR A 686 -43.47 -18.54 -25.04
N SER A 687 -44.08 -19.21 -24.06
CA SER A 687 -43.75 -19.05 -22.64
C SER A 687 -42.69 -20.07 -22.26
N GLN A 688 -41.51 -19.61 -21.87
CA GLN A 688 -40.46 -20.48 -21.35
C GLN A 688 -40.31 -20.21 -19.85
N ALA A 689 -40.65 -21.22 -19.04
CA ALA A 689 -40.40 -21.21 -17.60
C ALA A 689 -39.18 -22.09 -17.33
N GLY A 690 -38.14 -21.51 -16.76
CA GLY A 690 -36.91 -22.21 -16.40
C GLY A 690 -36.69 -22.14 -14.89
N PHE A 691 -36.38 -23.29 -14.28
CA PHE A 691 -35.81 -23.36 -12.94
C PHE A 691 -34.29 -23.41 -13.09
N GLY A 692 -33.59 -22.40 -12.59
CA GLY A 692 -32.14 -22.35 -12.60
C GLY A 692 -31.59 -22.01 -11.22
N MET A 693 -30.71 -22.85 -10.69
CA MET A 693 -29.77 -22.45 -9.63
C MET A 693 -28.50 -21.97 -10.33
N GLY A 694 -28.18 -20.69 -10.23
CA GLY A 694 -26.91 -20.17 -10.73
C GLY A 694 -26.96 -18.73 -11.24
N CYS A 695 -25.89 -18.01 -10.90
CA CYS A 695 -25.59 -16.61 -11.19
C CYS A 695 -25.91 -16.17 -12.64
N GLY A 696 -26.99 -15.42 -12.80
CA GLY A 696 -27.30 -14.65 -14.01
C GLY A 696 -28.02 -13.36 -13.65
N ALA A 697 -27.52 -12.23 -14.15
CA ALA A 697 -28.15 -10.93 -13.99
C ALA A 697 -29.49 -10.90 -14.75
N TRP A 698 -30.61 -10.84 -14.03
CA TRP A 698 -31.93 -10.63 -14.62
C TRP A 698 -32.23 -9.13 -14.68
N ALA A 699 -32.40 -8.60 -15.89
CA ALA A 699 -32.95 -7.27 -16.12
C ALA A 699 -34.40 -7.42 -16.58
N GLY A 700 -35.35 -7.32 -15.65
CA GLY A 700 -36.78 -7.26 -15.93
C GLY A 700 -37.37 -6.04 -15.24
N THR A 701 -37.83 -5.06 -16.01
CA THR A 701 -38.65 -3.95 -15.51
C THR A 701 -40.02 -4.51 -15.14
N MET A 702 -40.31 -4.69 -13.85
CA MET A 702 -41.70 -4.76 -13.38
C MET A 702 -42.22 -3.33 -13.21
N SER A 703 -43.03 -2.88 -14.16
CA SER A 703 -43.94 -1.78 -13.95
C SER A 703 -44.95 -2.17 -12.85
N GLU A 704 -45.02 -1.40 -11.77
CA GLU A 704 -46.08 -1.55 -10.78
C GLU A 704 -47.44 -1.36 -11.47
N LEU A 705 -48.23 -2.42 -11.54
CA LEU A 705 -49.66 -2.33 -11.80
C LEU A 705 -50.33 -1.91 -10.50
N PHE A 706 -51.01 -0.77 -10.52
CA PHE A 706 -51.79 -0.27 -9.39
C PHE A 706 -52.81 -1.30 -8.91
N GLY A 707 -52.71 -1.66 -7.64
CA GLY A 707 -53.83 -2.12 -6.82
C GLY A 707 -54.14 -3.61 -6.84
N VAL A 708 -53.34 -4.44 -6.16
CA VAL A 708 -53.86 -5.57 -5.38
C VAL A 708 -52.93 -5.80 -4.18
N GLY A 709 -53.46 -5.64 -2.97
CA GLY A 709 -52.73 -5.99 -1.74
C GLY A 709 -52.49 -7.49 -1.66
N SER A 710 -51.25 -7.90 -1.37
CA SER A 710 -50.96 -9.24 -0.89
C SER A 710 -50.00 -9.18 0.29
N ILE A 711 -50.50 -9.65 1.42
CA ILE A 711 -49.82 -9.79 2.70
C ILE A 711 -48.86 -10.97 2.57
N TRP A 712 -47.56 -10.73 2.76
CA TRP A 712 -46.60 -11.79 3.07
C TRP A 712 -46.15 -11.64 4.51
N SER A 713 -46.56 -12.61 5.32
CA SER A 713 -46.23 -12.72 6.74
C SER A 713 -44.77 -13.11 6.96
N ASN A 714 -44.24 -12.56 8.05
CA ASN A 714 -42.94 -12.82 8.64
C ASN A 714 -42.67 -14.33 8.86
N LEU A 715 -41.51 -14.79 8.40
CA LEU A 715 -40.80 -15.92 9.00
C LEU A 715 -39.32 -15.77 8.62
N LEU A 716 -38.52 -15.37 9.60
CA LEU A 716 -37.19 -15.89 9.94
C LEU A 716 -36.51 -14.91 10.90
N GLY A 717 -36.74 -15.12 12.19
CA GLY A 717 -35.89 -14.58 13.24
C GLY A 717 -34.59 -15.40 13.29
N TRP A 718 -33.45 -14.72 13.21
CA TRP A 718 -32.15 -15.26 13.56
C TRP A 718 -31.59 -14.36 14.66
N GLU A 719 -31.94 -14.67 15.90
CA GLU A 719 -31.23 -14.21 17.08
C GLU A 719 -30.40 -15.36 17.65
N THR A 720 -29.18 -15.01 18.06
CA THR A 720 -28.35 -15.65 19.10
C THR A 720 -27.87 -17.08 18.89
N LEU A 721 -26.57 -17.22 18.63
CA LEU A 721 -25.75 -18.30 19.16
C LEU A 721 -24.38 -17.72 19.56
N THR A 722 -24.36 -17.18 20.77
CA THR A 722 -23.16 -17.04 21.60
C THR A 722 -22.90 -18.40 22.24
N ASP A 723 -21.76 -19.01 21.98
CA ASP A 723 -21.04 -19.87 22.94
C ASP A 723 -19.64 -20.19 22.38
N TRP A 724 -18.65 -19.52 22.95
CA TRP A 724 -17.23 -19.86 22.84
C TRP A 724 -16.78 -20.10 24.27
N ASP A 725 -16.57 -21.36 24.64
CA ASP A 725 -15.82 -21.71 25.84
C ASP A 725 -14.84 -22.86 25.56
N PHE A 726 -13.57 -22.52 25.80
CA PHE A 726 -12.45 -23.32 26.31
C PHE A 726 -12.41 -24.85 26.11
N ILE A 727 -11.36 -25.33 25.43
CA ILE A 727 -10.55 -26.50 25.85
C ILE A 727 -9.06 -26.24 25.55
N TYR A 728 -8.24 -26.30 26.60
CA TYR A 728 -6.78 -26.45 26.57
C TYR A 728 -6.42 -27.95 26.72
N ASP A 729 -5.17 -28.28 26.40
CA ASP A 729 -4.42 -29.54 26.62
C ASP A 729 -4.41 -30.65 25.56
N ASP A 730 -3.24 -30.73 24.92
CA ASP A 730 -2.22 -31.78 25.04
C ASP A 730 -2.52 -33.25 24.69
N ASN A 731 -1.54 -33.79 23.93
CA ASN A 731 -1.27 -35.18 23.56
C ASN A 731 -2.23 -35.81 22.55
N TYR A 732 -1.74 -36.06 21.33
CA TYR A 732 -1.84 -37.36 20.64
C TYR A 732 -1.12 -37.27 19.28
N TRP A 733 0.10 -37.83 19.20
CA TRP A 733 0.76 -38.16 17.93
C TRP A 733 0.98 -39.67 17.92
N GLU A 734 0.02 -40.43 17.39
CA GLU A 734 0.27 -41.78 16.90
C GLU A 734 -0.45 -42.03 15.58
N ALA A 735 0.34 -42.47 14.60
CA ALA A 735 0.03 -43.19 13.37
C ALA A 735 -1.43 -43.22 12.86
N HIS A 736 -1.66 -42.63 11.68
CA HIS A 736 -2.71 -43.08 10.78
C HIS A 736 -2.09 -43.96 9.66
N SER A 737 -2.44 -45.24 9.67
CA SER A 737 -2.44 -46.09 8.48
C SER A 737 -3.65 -45.71 7.60
N TRP A 738 -3.50 -45.84 6.29
CA TRP A 738 -4.52 -45.47 5.29
C TRP A 738 -5.58 -46.57 5.04
N ASP A 739 -5.85 -47.44 6.01
CA ASP A 739 -6.69 -48.65 5.79
C ASP A 739 -8.08 -48.59 6.44
N ALA A 740 -8.65 -47.41 6.69
CA ALA A 740 -10.00 -47.30 7.25
C ALA A 740 -10.84 -46.24 6.53
N VAL A 741 -11.19 -46.51 5.29
CA VAL A 741 -12.41 -45.95 4.68
C VAL A 741 -13.31 -47.13 4.32
N SER A 742 -14.47 -47.22 4.98
CA SER A 742 -15.46 -48.26 4.67
C SER A 742 -16.11 -48.00 3.31
N ASP A 743 -16.43 -49.07 2.57
CA ASP A 743 -17.08 -49.03 1.25
C ASP A 743 -18.39 -48.21 1.24
N SER A 744 -19.06 -48.06 2.39
CA SER A 744 -20.24 -47.20 2.55
C SER A 744 -19.97 -45.70 2.34
N SER A 745 -18.71 -45.27 2.41
CA SER A 745 -18.29 -43.88 2.16
C SER A 745 -18.12 -43.60 0.66
N TRP A 746 -17.91 -44.63 -0.15
CA TRP A 746 -17.84 -44.53 -1.61
C TRP A 746 -19.23 -44.37 -2.25
N ASP A 747 -20.25 -45.04 -1.70
CA ASP A 747 -21.62 -44.98 -2.25
C ASP A 747 -22.29 -43.60 -2.11
N ASN A 748 -21.86 -42.77 -1.15
CA ASN A 748 -22.36 -41.40 -0.99
C ASN A 748 -21.75 -40.40 -2.00
N LEU A 749 -20.68 -40.77 -2.70
CA LEU A 749 -20.06 -39.95 -3.76
C LEU A 749 -20.66 -40.23 -5.16
N ILE A 750 -21.41 -41.32 -5.33
CA ILE A 750 -21.94 -41.77 -6.63
C ILE A 750 -23.30 -41.14 -6.99
N ASN A 751 -24.00 -40.49 -6.05
CA ASN A 751 -25.33 -39.90 -6.29
C ASN A 751 -25.33 -38.42 -6.76
N LEU A 752 -24.20 -37.89 -7.25
CA LEU A 752 -24.17 -36.57 -7.90
C LEU A 752 -24.12 -36.74 -9.43
N SER A 753 -25.30 -36.66 -10.05
CA SER A 753 -25.53 -36.79 -11.49
C SER A 753 -24.95 -35.59 -12.28
N TYR A 754 -23.64 -35.55 -12.53
CA TYR A 754 -23.02 -34.62 -13.48
C TYR A 754 -21.70 -35.18 -14.07
N TRP A 755 -21.68 -36.44 -14.51
CA TRP A 755 -20.45 -37.05 -15.07
C TRP A 755 -20.66 -37.93 -16.33
N GLU A 756 -21.82 -37.87 -17.00
CA GLU A 756 -22.13 -38.83 -18.09
C GLU A 756 -22.10 -38.28 -19.54
N THR A 757 -21.50 -37.13 -19.84
CA THR A 757 -21.43 -36.66 -21.25
C THR A 757 -20.09 -36.09 -21.73
N ALA A 758 -18.96 -36.53 -21.15
CA ALA A 758 -17.65 -36.32 -21.76
C ALA A 758 -17.12 -37.64 -22.34
N ASN A 759 -16.98 -37.72 -23.66
CA ASN A 759 -16.30 -38.81 -24.34
C ASN A 759 -14.78 -38.56 -24.26
N TRP A 760 -14.13 -39.19 -23.28
CA TRP A 760 -12.71 -38.99 -22.96
C TRP A 760 -11.75 -39.66 -23.97
N GLU A 761 -12.27 -40.46 -24.91
CA GLU A 761 -11.45 -41.20 -25.88
C GLU A 761 -11.05 -40.39 -27.13
N SER A 762 -11.51 -39.14 -27.26
CA SER A 762 -11.20 -38.29 -28.43
C SER A 762 -10.29 -37.08 -28.14
N LEU A 763 -9.59 -37.04 -26.99
CA LEU A 763 -8.59 -36.01 -26.72
C LEU A 763 -7.21 -36.46 -27.21
N ASP A 764 -6.71 -35.77 -28.24
CA ASP A 764 -5.35 -35.89 -28.75
C ASP A 764 -4.39 -35.14 -27.80
N TRP A 765 -3.62 -35.91 -27.04
CA TRP A 765 -2.75 -35.39 -25.97
C TRP A 765 -1.42 -34.80 -26.49
N GLU A 766 -1.13 -34.87 -27.80
CA GLU A 766 0.12 -34.35 -28.36
C GLU A 766 0.09 -32.85 -28.73
N THR A 767 -1.06 -32.18 -28.64
CA THR A 767 -1.17 -30.73 -28.91
C THR A 767 -1.23 -29.84 -27.66
N LEU A 768 -0.91 -30.38 -26.47
CA LEU A 768 -0.98 -29.65 -25.21
C LEU A 768 0.39 -29.49 -24.51
N VAL A 769 1.45 -29.23 -25.29
CA VAL A 769 2.78 -28.75 -24.83
C VAL A 769 3.10 -27.40 -25.44
#